data_AF-A0A395M826-F1
#
_entry.id   AF-A0A395M826-F1
#
_cell.length_a   1.000
_cell.length_b   1.000
_cell.length_c   1.000
_cell.angle_alpha   90.00
_cell.angle_beta   90.00
_cell.angle_gamma   90.00
#
_symmetry.space_group_name_H-M   'P 1'
#
loop_
_entity.id
_entity.type
_entity.pdbx_description
1 polymer ?
#
loop_
_entity_poly.entity_id
_entity_poly.type
_entity_poly.pdbx_seq_one_letter_code
_entity_poly.pdbx_strand_id
1 'polypeptide(L)'
;MMHILPYFAALFPSVAGLSISLSLELGATQPYKAPQPYKAPWETLPPTPPLPEANFNGTAPINGIDLWYATFGAPLEESQANGLNPVVFLHGGYANSDYWSHQVEHLKDGPFTLITIDSRGQGRSTDDTSRPLTYDLMTEDVVALMDHLEIPKFSTVGWSDGSCISFDLAMNFTDRIDRIFAFGGTYSPNNINATAAESPVFLEYLDRVGKEYEHNSPSNGTFEEFGERIDAMWSSEPTWDAGSFSKIPTRYDDPEAPILWIVDGDSEEAVTRDTPGVLRSWVWGSDLVILPGVSHFAFLQDPDTFNVVLTRFLTMPSFVTEDIGYDRNHGPIPLIDASSHRISLQGAVKNAFNLSVSDLRSLDQHSMICALQCAGNRRHAMRTTIKEVQGIDWFDGAVMNCRWTGPRLRDVLLKAGVSLSAEEKKKAQVEFACHQNPSPEEEWFGTSIPLEKAMAEEADVIIALEMNGKPLEPKHGYPARIIAPGLAGVRSVKWLDRITVQLQESSNHYHQRDYRVLPPDVQTSEQADPKWSEAPPLQEMPLNSAICLPRSGSTCKRDKNGTVEVKGYALPGYAAGPIQEVEVSADGGNTWEKAKLSENDGQDDGDLKWAWHRWEIRMPMDAGENQKLLSRATDSKGNKQEAQSQWNLRGIGYCGYGEVNDITIS
;
A
#
# COMPACT_ATOMS: atom_id res chain seq x y z
N MET A 1 31.20 27.82 -62.09
CA MET A 1 32.36 28.72 -62.12
C MET A 1 33.17 28.43 -60.85
N MET A 2 34.42 27.97 -61.04
CA MET A 2 35.47 27.61 -60.05
C MET A 2 35.17 26.46 -59.05
N HIS A 3 35.66 25.21 -59.23
CA HIS A 3 37.03 24.65 -59.00
C HIS A 3 37.34 24.48 -57.49
N ILE A 4 37.64 23.30 -56.89
CA ILE A 4 38.53 22.16 -57.24
C ILE A 4 38.24 20.90 -56.35
N LEU A 5 38.48 19.71 -56.93
CA LEU A 5 38.50 18.30 -56.43
C LEU A 5 39.74 17.97 -55.51
N PRO A 6 40.07 16.70 -55.12
CA PRO A 6 39.36 15.52 -54.54
C PRO A 6 40.22 14.81 -53.45
N TYR A 7 39.95 13.55 -53.04
CA TYR A 7 40.94 12.44 -52.99
C TYR A 7 40.30 11.08 -52.52
N PHE A 8 40.31 10.08 -53.43
CA PHE A 8 40.45 8.60 -53.32
C PHE A 8 39.48 7.76 -52.44
N ALA A 9 38.68 6.83 -53.00
CA ALA A 9 39.00 5.48 -53.56
C ALA A 9 39.56 4.48 -52.52
N ALA A 10 39.28 3.19 -52.50
CA ALA A 10 38.28 2.26 -53.06
C ALA A 10 38.61 0.91 -52.38
N LEU A 11 37.63 0.03 -52.08
CA LEU A 11 37.83 -1.43 -51.97
C LEU A 11 36.46 -2.15 -52.07
N PHE A 12 36.24 -2.81 -53.22
CA PHE A 12 35.17 -3.77 -53.57
C PHE A 12 35.55 -5.21 -53.12
N PRO A 13 34.72 -6.30 -53.24
CA PRO A 13 33.44 -6.45 -53.98
C PRO A 13 32.28 -7.19 -53.26
N SER A 14 31.15 -7.08 -53.95
CA SER A 14 29.85 -7.76 -53.87
C SER A 14 29.86 -9.29 -53.97
N VAL A 15 28.89 -9.94 -53.29
CA VAL A 15 28.03 -11.03 -53.80
C VAL A 15 26.68 -10.92 -53.05
N ALA A 16 25.68 -10.22 -53.58
CA ALA A 16 24.61 -10.67 -54.48
C ALA A 16 23.40 -11.35 -53.80
N GLY A 17 22.23 -10.71 -53.95
CA GLY A 17 20.93 -11.39 -54.08
C GLY A 17 19.97 -11.32 -52.90
N LEU A 18 19.08 -10.32 -52.86
CA LEU A 18 17.70 -10.45 -53.36
C LEU A 18 16.96 -9.11 -53.17
N SER A 19 16.24 -8.71 -54.21
CA SER A 19 15.43 -7.49 -54.28
C SER A 19 14.08 -7.74 -53.59
N ILE A 20 13.67 -6.85 -52.67
CA ILE A 20 12.26 -6.61 -52.36
C ILE A 20 12.02 -5.11 -52.46
N SER A 21 11.12 -4.74 -53.36
CA SER A 21 10.69 -3.39 -53.67
C SER A 21 9.97 -2.73 -52.49
N LEU A 22 10.37 -1.51 -52.11
CA LEU A 22 9.50 -0.60 -51.38
C LEU A 22 9.35 0.69 -52.19
N SER A 23 8.12 0.95 -52.65
CA SER A 23 7.72 2.16 -53.34
C SER A 23 7.74 3.33 -52.36
N LEU A 24 8.59 4.33 -52.60
CA LEU A 24 8.59 5.60 -51.87
C LEU A 24 7.75 6.60 -52.67
N GLU A 25 6.52 6.85 -52.22
CA GLU A 25 5.76 8.03 -52.63
C GLU A 25 6.37 9.27 -51.94
N LEU A 26 6.86 10.21 -52.75
CA LEU A 26 7.29 11.53 -52.30
C LEU A 26 6.05 12.37 -51.96
N GLY A 27 5.62 12.31 -50.70
CA GLY A 27 4.61 13.21 -50.14
C GLY A 27 5.15 14.63 -49.96
N ALA A 28 4.32 15.62 -50.30
CA ALA A 28 4.62 17.04 -50.30
C ALA A 28 5.21 17.56 -48.97
N THR A 29 6.23 18.41 -49.07
CA THR A 29 6.87 19.08 -47.93
C THR A 29 5.87 20.02 -47.23
N GLN A 30 5.48 19.69 -45.99
CA GLN A 30 4.81 20.63 -45.10
C GLN A 30 5.74 21.81 -44.76
N PRO A 31 5.23 23.04 -44.67
CA PRO A 31 6.03 24.17 -44.22
C PRO A 31 6.45 23.97 -42.76
N TYR A 32 7.73 24.24 -42.46
CA TYR A 32 8.28 24.25 -41.11
C TYR A 32 7.51 25.25 -40.23
N LYS A 33 6.66 24.75 -39.32
CA LYS A 33 6.09 25.55 -38.23
C LYS A 33 7.21 25.77 -37.21
N ALA A 34 7.51 27.04 -36.91
CA ALA A 34 8.37 27.37 -35.79
C ALA A 34 7.83 26.69 -34.51
N PRO A 35 8.68 26.11 -33.64
CA PRO A 35 8.22 25.52 -32.39
C PRO A 35 7.49 26.60 -31.58
N GLN A 36 6.26 26.29 -31.17
CA GLN A 36 5.53 27.11 -30.20
C GLN A 36 6.39 27.24 -28.93
N PRO A 37 6.45 28.41 -28.29
CA PRO A 37 7.14 28.53 -27.00
C PRO A 37 6.53 27.53 -26.02
N TYR A 38 7.38 26.78 -25.33
CA TYR A 38 6.96 25.87 -24.27
C TYR A 38 6.18 26.67 -23.21
N LYS A 39 4.95 26.24 -22.94
CA LYS A 39 4.16 26.70 -21.80
C LYS A 39 4.24 25.65 -20.71
N ALA A 40 4.52 26.06 -19.49
CA ALA A 40 4.51 25.15 -18.37
C ALA A 40 3.07 24.68 -18.08
N PRO A 41 2.85 23.47 -17.54
CA PRO A 41 1.50 22.95 -17.30
C PRO A 41 0.63 23.90 -16.47
N TRP A 42 1.20 24.49 -15.41
CA TRP A 42 0.54 25.48 -14.55
C TRP A 42 0.04 26.74 -15.28
N GLU A 43 0.54 27.05 -16.48
CA GLU A 43 0.11 28.21 -17.29
C GLU A 43 -1.10 27.92 -18.21
N THR A 44 -1.70 26.73 -18.09
CA THR A 44 -2.77 26.28 -18.98
C THR A 44 -3.93 25.67 -18.20
N LEU A 45 -5.16 25.81 -18.68
CA LEU A 45 -6.32 25.10 -18.15
C LEU A 45 -6.77 24.03 -19.16
N PRO A 46 -6.35 22.76 -19.02
CA PRO A 46 -6.81 21.71 -19.92
C PRO A 46 -8.33 21.56 -19.91
N PRO A 47 -8.95 21.05 -20.99
CA PRO A 47 -10.40 20.87 -21.06
C PRO A 47 -10.93 19.95 -19.95
N THR A 48 -12.14 20.24 -19.46
CA THR A 48 -12.87 19.34 -18.54
C THR A 48 -13.39 18.14 -19.35
N PRO A 49 -12.96 16.90 -19.08
CA PRO A 49 -13.46 15.73 -19.80
C PRO A 49 -14.85 15.34 -19.26
N PRO A 50 -15.71 14.70 -20.07
CA PRO A 50 -16.94 14.11 -19.54
C PRO A 50 -16.59 12.99 -18.56
N LEU A 51 -17.41 12.78 -17.52
CA LEU A 51 -17.29 11.58 -16.68
C LEU A 51 -17.39 10.30 -17.52
N PRO A 52 -16.70 9.22 -17.11
CA PRO A 52 -16.85 7.92 -17.76
C PRO A 52 -18.25 7.34 -17.53
N GLU A 53 -18.52 6.17 -18.12
CA GLU A 53 -19.79 5.47 -17.91
C GLU A 53 -19.96 5.12 -16.42
N ALA A 54 -21.02 5.64 -15.81
CA ALA A 54 -21.33 5.44 -14.40
C ALA A 54 -22.14 4.15 -14.19
N ASN A 55 -21.89 3.47 -13.07
CA ASN A 55 -22.75 2.38 -12.60
C ASN A 55 -24.15 2.91 -12.24
N PHE A 56 -24.19 4.11 -11.67
CA PHE A 56 -25.40 4.86 -11.39
C PHE A 56 -25.12 6.35 -11.53
N ASN A 57 -26.08 7.12 -12.03
CA ASN A 57 -26.12 8.57 -11.88
C ASN A 57 -27.57 9.03 -11.69
N GLY A 58 -27.78 10.04 -10.85
CA GLY A 58 -29.11 10.54 -10.52
C GLY A 58 -29.08 11.52 -9.36
N THR A 59 -30.25 11.79 -8.77
CA THR A 59 -30.38 12.66 -7.61
C THR A 59 -30.97 11.93 -6.42
N ALA A 60 -30.65 12.40 -5.22
CA ALA A 60 -31.28 12.00 -3.97
C ALA A 60 -31.85 13.23 -3.23
N PRO A 61 -33.00 13.11 -2.54
CA PRO A 61 -33.57 14.20 -1.76
C PRO A 61 -32.79 14.34 -0.44
N ILE A 62 -31.85 15.29 -0.39
CA ILE A 62 -30.93 15.52 0.72
C ILE A 62 -31.15 16.93 1.27
N ASN A 63 -31.44 17.06 2.56
CA ASN A 63 -31.51 18.36 3.26
C ASN A 63 -32.30 19.47 2.53
N GLY A 64 -33.40 19.11 1.87
CA GLY A 64 -34.28 20.05 1.17
C GLY A 64 -33.91 20.33 -0.29
N ILE A 65 -32.90 19.66 -0.85
CA ILE A 65 -32.52 19.74 -2.26
C ILE A 65 -32.51 18.34 -2.90
N ASP A 66 -32.65 18.28 -4.22
CA ASP A 66 -32.24 17.15 -5.03
C ASP A 66 -30.72 17.27 -5.31
N LEU A 67 -29.93 16.51 -4.56
CA LEU A 67 -28.47 16.46 -4.66
C LEU A 67 -28.07 15.40 -5.68
N TRP A 68 -27.30 15.78 -6.69
CA TRP A 68 -26.81 14.89 -7.73
C TRP A 68 -25.57 14.12 -7.29
N TYR A 69 -25.52 12.83 -7.65
CA TYR A 69 -24.35 12.00 -7.47
C TYR A 69 -24.24 10.92 -8.56
N ALA A 70 -23.04 10.38 -8.71
CA ALA A 70 -22.79 9.21 -9.55
C ALA A 70 -21.84 8.23 -8.86
N THR A 71 -21.96 6.94 -9.20
CA THR A 71 -21.11 5.87 -8.69
C THR A 71 -20.35 5.18 -9.82
N PHE A 72 -19.12 4.78 -9.53
CA PHE A 72 -18.21 4.13 -10.47
C PHE A 72 -17.40 3.04 -9.78
N GLY A 73 -16.75 2.23 -10.59
CA GLY A 73 -15.82 1.19 -10.14
C GLY A 73 -16.51 0.02 -9.45
N ALA A 74 -15.84 -0.55 -8.44
CA ALA A 74 -16.31 -1.75 -7.77
C ALA A 74 -17.68 -1.50 -7.09
N PRO A 75 -18.62 -2.46 -7.12
CA PRO A 75 -19.83 -2.41 -6.31
C PRO A 75 -19.51 -2.18 -4.82
N LEU A 76 -20.39 -1.47 -4.11
CA LEU A 76 -20.20 -1.15 -2.69
C LEU A 76 -19.96 -2.39 -1.83
N GLU A 77 -20.75 -3.45 -2.05
CA GLU A 77 -20.61 -4.70 -1.33
C GLU A 77 -19.23 -5.35 -1.55
N GLU A 78 -18.65 -5.20 -2.75
CA GLU A 78 -17.34 -5.75 -3.10
C GLU A 78 -16.21 -4.95 -2.46
N SER A 79 -16.25 -3.62 -2.52
CA SER A 79 -15.24 -2.78 -1.86
C SER A 79 -15.25 -2.96 -0.34
N GLN A 80 -16.45 -3.02 0.27
CA GLN A 80 -16.62 -3.30 1.70
C GLN A 80 -16.18 -4.72 2.07
N ALA A 81 -16.52 -5.73 1.26
CA ALA A 81 -15.99 -7.08 1.42
C ALA A 81 -14.47 -7.11 1.27
N ASN A 82 -13.88 -6.17 0.54
CA ASN A 82 -12.45 -5.95 0.44
C ASN A 82 -11.88 -5.04 1.55
N GLY A 83 -12.68 -4.70 2.57
CA GLY A 83 -12.23 -3.90 3.71
C GLY A 83 -11.83 -2.48 3.31
N LEU A 84 -12.30 -2.04 2.12
CA LEU A 84 -12.07 -0.72 1.57
C LEU A 84 -13.32 0.11 1.79
N ASN A 85 -13.12 1.35 2.22
CA ASN A 85 -14.20 2.32 2.31
C ASN A 85 -14.35 3.03 0.94
N PRO A 86 -15.59 3.40 0.53
CA PRO A 86 -15.82 4.17 -0.69
C PRO A 86 -15.04 5.48 -0.72
N VAL A 87 -14.70 5.94 -1.91
CA VAL A 87 -13.97 7.19 -2.13
C VAL A 87 -14.92 8.23 -2.71
N VAL A 88 -15.16 9.30 -1.95
CA VAL A 88 -16.04 10.41 -2.31
C VAL A 88 -15.23 11.57 -2.87
N PHE A 89 -15.50 11.95 -4.11
CA PHE A 89 -14.87 13.07 -4.80
C PHE A 89 -15.70 14.34 -4.64
N LEU A 90 -15.07 15.40 -4.13
CA LEU A 90 -15.69 16.69 -3.83
C LEU A 90 -14.99 17.78 -4.65
N HIS A 91 -15.73 18.42 -5.57
CA HIS A 91 -15.19 19.44 -6.47
C HIS A 91 -15.05 20.82 -5.81
N GLY A 92 -14.33 21.74 -6.46
CA GLY A 92 -14.18 23.13 -6.04
C GLY A 92 -15.40 23.99 -6.35
N GLY A 93 -15.49 25.18 -5.74
CA GLY A 93 -16.65 26.06 -5.90
C GLY A 93 -16.86 26.49 -7.35
N TYR A 94 -18.10 26.74 -7.75
CA TYR A 94 -18.55 26.93 -9.14
C TYR A 94 -18.45 25.71 -10.07
N ALA A 95 -17.61 24.72 -9.77
CA ALA A 95 -17.40 23.56 -10.64
C ALA A 95 -18.54 22.54 -10.55
N ASN A 96 -18.24 21.34 -11.01
CA ASN A 96 -19.07 20.15 -10.91
C ASN A 96 -18.15 18.91 -10.91
N SER A 97 -18.73 17.72 -10.76
CA SER A 97 -17.96 16.49 -10.65
C SER A 97 -17.19 16.08 -11.91
N ASP A 98 -17.46 16.65 -13.08
CA ASP A 98 -16.78 16.27 -14.33
C ASP A 98 -15.27 16.59 -14.26
N TYR A 99 -14.89 17.53 -13.40
CA TYR A 99 -13.49 17.85 -13.08
C TYR A 99 -12.69 16.66 -12.55
N TRP A 100 -13.35 15.64 -12.00
CA TRP A 100 -12.71 14.41 -11.52
C TRP A 100 -12.62 13.30 -12.55
N SER A 101 -13.02 13.54 -13.81
CA SER A 101 -13.08 12.50 -14.85
C SER A 101 -11.76 11.72 -15.01
N HIS A 102 -10.61 12.40 -15.02
CA HIS A 102 -9.31 11.72 -15.13
C HIS A 102 -8.99 10.81 -13.92
N GLN A 103 -9.40 11.20 -12.72
CA GLN A 103 -9.16 10.45 -11.49
C GLN A 103 -10.12 9.25 -11.40
N VAL A 104 -11.38 9.46 -11.75
CA VAL A 104 -12.40 8.41 -11.81
C VAL A 104 -12.02 7.38 -12.86
N GLU A 105 -11.64 7.80 -14.07
CA GLU A 105 -11.20 6.90 -15.15
C GLU A 105 -10.00 6.04 -14.73
N HIS A 106 -9.04 6.62 -14.00
CA HIS A 106 -7.86 5.91 -13.53
C HIS A 106 -8.16 4.88 -12.43
N LEU A 107 -9.14 5.15 -11.57
CA LEU A 107 -9.44 4.31 -10.40
C LEU A 107 -10.59 3.32 -10.62
N LYS A 108 -11.45 3.52 -11.64
CA LYS A 108 -12.69 2.73 -11.81
C LYS A 108 -12.43 1.23 -12.02
N ASP A 109 -11.30 0.85 -12.61
CA ASP A 109 -10.96 -0.56 -12.82
C ASP A 109 -10.29 -1.20 -11.58
N GLY A 110 -10.11 -0.42 -10.51
CA GLY A 110 -9.55 -0.83 -9.23
C GLY A 110 -10.61 -1.35 -8.25
N PRO A 111 -10.20 -1.65 -7.00
CA PRO A 111 -11.07 -2.29 -6.01
C PRO A 111 -12.00 -1.30 -5.26
N PHE A 112 -12.01 -0.03 -5.66
CA PHE A 112 -12.71 1.03 -4.95
C PHE A 112 -14.11 1.27 -5.53
N THR A 113 -15.07 1.48 -4.64
CA THR A 113 -16.32 2.17 -5.00
C THR A 113 -16.04 3.66 -5.01
N LEU A 114 -16.25 4.31 -6.15
CA LEU A 114 -16.02 5.74 -6.32
C LEU A 114 -17.37 6.45 -6.37
N ILE A 115 -17.49 7.56 -5.67
CA ILE A 115 -18.71 8.38 -5.63
C ILE A 115 -18.31 9.80 -5.97
N THR A 116 -18.96 10.39 -6.96
CA THR A 116 -18.80 11.82 -7.25
C THR A 116 -20.09 12.55 -6.90
N ILE A 117 -19.97 13.73 -6.30
CA ILE A 117 -21.11 14.55 -5.87
C ILE A 117 -21.01 15.91 -6.55
N ASP A 118 -22.15 16.46 -6.95
CA ASP A 118 -22.25 17.89 -7.23
C ASP A 118 -22.76 18.61 -6.00
N SER A 119 -21.98 19.54 -5.46
CA SER A 119 -22.37 20.32 -4.29
C SER A 119 -23.66 21.09 -4.54
N ARG A 120 -24.41 21.40 -3.48
CA ARG A 120 -25.68 22.13 -3.58
C ARG A 120 -25.58 23.39 -4.46
N GLY A 121 -26.57 23.59 -5.31
CA GLY A 121 -26.62 24.68 -6.28
C GLY A 121 -25.54 24.67 -7.36
N GLN A 122 -24.68 23.67 -7.41
CA GLN A 122 -23.59 23.52 -8.38
C GLN A 122 -23.85 22.32 -9.29
N GLY A 123 -23.26 22.34 -10.49
CA GLY A 123 -23.42 21.28 -11.47
C GLY A 123 -24.90 20.94 -11.73
N ARG A 124 -25.27 19.69 -11.45
CA ARG A 124 -26.60 19.09 -11.65
C ARG A 124 -27.46 19.07 -10.38
N SER A 125 -26.97 19.62 -9.27
CA SER A 125 -27.70 19.69 -8.00
C SER A 125 -28.61 20.91 -7.95
N THR A 126 -29.79 20.74 -7.36
CA THR A 126 -30.70 21.85 -7.06
C THR A 126 -30.21 22.68 -5.86
N ASP A 127 -30.88 23.80 -5.62
CA ASP A 127 -30.50 24.79 -4.60
C ASP A 127 -31.69 25.15 -3.72
N ASP A 128 -31.40 25.53 -2.46
CA ASP A 128 -32.33 26.17 -1.55
C ASP A 128 -31.86 27.61 -1.33
N THR A 129 -32.34 28.51 -2.18
CA THR A 129 -31.96 29.93 -2.17
C THR A 129 -32.49 30.69 -0.95
N SER A 130 -33.30 30.05 -0.08
CA SER A 130 -33.74 30.65 1.18
C SER A 130 -32.65 30.66 2.25
N ARG A 131 -31.56 29.92 2.05
CA ARG A 131 -30.44 29.79 2.98
C ARG A 131 -29.12 30.24 2.33
N PRO A 132 -28.20 30.84 3.11
CA PRO A 132 -26.84 31.07 2.64
C PRO A 132 -26.12 29.73 2.41
N LEU A 133 -25.16 29.73 1.48
CA LEU A 133 -24.23 28.62 1.31
C LEU A 133 -23.16 28.72 2.41
N THR A 134 -22.86 27.59 3.04
CA THR A 134 -21.80 27.46 4.07
C THR A 134 -21.10 26.12 3.90
N TYR A 135 -19.86 26.01 4.38
CA TYR A 135 -19.15 24.72 4.36
C TYR A 135 -19.86 23.68 5.23
N ASP A 136 -20.31 24.06 6.44
CA ASP A 136 -21.08 23.19 7.34
C ASP A 136 -22.31 22.58 6.64
N LEU A 137 -23.05 23.39 5.86
CA LEU A 137 -24.24 22.94 5.16
C LEU A 137 -23.89 21.94 4.04
N MET A 138 -22.80 22.17 3.31
CA MET A 138 -22.33 21.24 2.27
C MET A 138 -21.78 19.95 2.89
N THR A 139 -21.13 20.03 4.04
CA THR A 139 -20.70 18.87 4.83
C THR A 139 -21.89 18.03 5.29
N GLU A 140 -22.93 18.66 5.84
CA GLU A 140 -24.18 17.99 6.22
C GLU A 140 -24.83 17.26 5.04
N ASP A 141 -24.72 17.80 3.82
CA ASP A 141 -25.24 17.13 2.62
C ASP A 141 -24.44 15.88 2.25
N VAL A 142 -23.11 15.95 2.34
CA VAL A 142 -22.26 14.78 2.09
C VAL A 142 -22.59 13.68 3.10
N VAL A 143 -22.68 14.02 4.39
CA VAL A 143 -23.04 13.06 5.44
C VAL A 143 -24.43 12.47 5.20
N ALA A 144 -25.43 13.30 4.91
CA ALA A 144 -26.80 12.85 4.66
C ALA A 144 -26.91 12.00 3.39
N LEU A 145 -26.13 12.27 2.35
CA LEU A 145 -26.04 11.41 1.17
C LEU A 145 -25.42 10.06 1.54
N MET A 146 -24.33 10.05 2.33
CA MET A 146 -23.73 8.79 2.77
C MET A 146 -24.70 7.97 3.64
N ASP A 147 -25.51 8.62 4.48
CA ASP A 147 -26.57 7.96 5.23
C ASP A 147 -27.66 7.39 4.31
N HIS A 148 -28.06 8.15 3.28
CA HIS A 148 -29.01 7.69 2.26
C HIS A 148 -28.51 6.46 1.50
N LEU A 149 -27.20 6.38 1.26
CA LEU A 149 -26.53 5.26 0.60
C LEU A 149 -26.12 4.14 1.56
N GLU A 150 -26.44 4.25 2.86
CA GLU A 150 -26.07 3.30 3.91
C GLU A 150 -24.54 3.09 4.03
N ILE A 151 -23.75 4.14 3.83
CA ILE A 151 -22.28 4.15 3.90
C ILE A 151 -21.83 4.72 5.26
N PRO A 152 -21.41 3.88 6.22
CA PRO A 152 -21.04 4.34 7.56
C PRO A 152 -19.66 5.01 7.61
N LYS A 153 -18.71 4.61 6.77
CA LYS A 153 -17.35 5.14 6.74
C LYS A 153 -16.86 5.28 5.30
N PHE A 154 -16.18 6.37 4.99
CA PHE A 154 -15.72 6.70 3.63
C PHE A 154 -14.41 7.50 3.64
N SER A 155 -13.74 7.55 2.48
CA SER A 155 -12.59 8.43 2.24
C SER A 155 -13.01 9.60 1.35
N THR A 156 -12.35 10.74 1.44
CA THR A 156 -12.59 11.89 0.55
C THR A 156 -11.37 12.27 -0.28
N VAL A 157 -11.65 12.72 -1.50
CA VAL A 157 -10.71 13.45 -2.36
C VAL A 157 -11.35 14.79 -2.67
N GLY A 158 -10.87 15.83 -1.99
CA GLY A 158 -11.42 17.17 -2.06
C GLY A 158 -10.50 18.13 -2.79
N TRP A 159 -11.05 18.96 -3.67
CA TRP A 159 -10.35 20.06 -4.31
C TRP A 159 -10.99 21.40 -3.91
N SER A 160 -10.19 22.37 -3.48
CA SER A 160 -10.65 23.74 -3.17
C SER A 160 -11.77 23.74 -2.12
N ASP A 161 -12.99 24.19 -2.44
CA ASP A 161 -14.15 24.04 -1.56
C ASP A 161 -14.40 22.60 -1.10
N GLY A 162 -14.21 21.60 -1.95
CA GLY A 162 -14.29 20.19 -1.58
C GLY A 162 -13.23 19.76 -0.57
N SER A 163 -12.08 20.43 -0.55
CA SER A 163 -11.04 20.27 0.48
C SER A 163 -11.49 20.89 1.81
N CYS A 164 -12.15 22.05 1.77
CA CYS A 164 -12.74 22.67 2.96
C CYS A 164 -13.84 21.80 3.58
N ILE A 165 -14.74 21.25 2.75
CA ILE A 165 -15.75 20.26 3.18
C ILE A 165 -15.05 19.04 3.80
N SER A 166 -13.94 18.57 3.21
CA SER A 166 -13.18 17.45 3.79
C SER A 166 -12.56 17.77 5.15
N PHE A 167 -12.06 19.00 5.36
CA PHE A 167 -11.57 19.41 6.68
C PHE A 167 -12.69 19.49 7.71
N ASP A 168 -13.85 20.01 7.32
CA ASP A 168 -15.01 20.09 8.21
C ASP A 168 -15.52 18.69 8.61
N LEU A 169 -15.60 17.76 7.64
CA LEU A 169 -15.83 16.33 7.90
C LEU A 169 -14.81 15.76 8.90
N ALA A 170 -13.52 16.08 8.73
CA ALA A 170 -12.48 15.60 9.64
C ALA A 170 -12.67 16.11 11.08
N MET A 171 -13.11 17.37 11.23
CA MET A 171 -13.25 18.05 12.52
C MET A 171 -14.53 17.68 13.26
N ASN A 172 -15.63 17.44 12.53
CA ASN A 172 -16.97 17.33 13.11
C ASN A 172 -17.64 15.98 12.88
N PHE A 173 -17.13 15.15 11.95
CA PHE A 173 -17.66 13.83 11.60
C PHE A 173 -16.55 12.78 11.49
N THR A 174 -15.52 12.88 12.35
CA THR A 174 -14.31 12.07 12.27
C THR A 174 -14.56 10.57 12.21
N ASP A 175 -15.55 10.07 12.94
CA ASP A 175 -15.94 8.66 12.99
C ASP A 175 -16.42 8.12 11.64
N ARG A 176 -16.87 9.01 10.74
CA ARG A 176 -17.30 8.71 9.38
C ARG A 176 -16.14 8.65 8.38
N ILE A 177 -14.94 9.08 8.76
CA ILE A 177 -13.84 9.29 7.82
C ILE A 177 -12.71 8.29 8.01
N ASP A 178 -12.28 7.68 6.91
CA ASP A 178 -11.11 6.80 6.87
C ASP A 178 -9.86 7.56 6.41
N ARG A 179 -9.97 8.26 5.28
CA ARG A 179 -8.84 9.01 4.67
C ARG A 179 -9.32 10.30 4.02
N ILE A 180 -8.50 11.35 4.07
CA ILE A 180 -8.74 12.63 3.38
C ILE A 180 -7.54 13.02 2.53
N PHE A 181 -7.78 13.18 1.23
CA PHE A 181 -6.87 13.84 0.29
C PHE A 181 -7.38 15.25 0.04
N ALA A 182 -6.78 16.24 0.72
CA ALA A 182 -7.22 17.63 0.73
C ALA A 182 -6.33 18.48 -0.20
N PHE A 183 -6.77 18.70 -1.44
CA PHE A 183 -6.02 19.44 -2.45
C PHE A 183 -6.46 20.90 -2.56
N GLY A 184 -5.53 21.86 -2.40
CA GLY A 184 -5.79 23.29 -2.58
C GLY A 184 -6.82 23.88 -1.61
N GLY A 185 -6.89 23.38 -0.37
CA GLY A 185 -7.87 23.84 0.63
C GLY A 185 -7.45 25.10 1.39
N THR A 186 -8.43 25.79 1.98
CA THR A 186 -8.23 26.98 2.82
C THR A 186 -8.83 26.80 4.23
N TYR A 187 -8.33 27.58 5.20
CA TYR A 187 -8.90 27.69 6.55
C TYR A 187 -9.45 29.10 6.87
N SER A 188 -9.20 30.09 5.99
CA SER A 188 -9.64 31.46 6.17
C SER A 188 -9.79 32.20 4.83
N PRO A 189 -10.75 33.14 4.69
CA PRO A 189 -10.78 34.10 3.58
C PRO A 189 -9.45 34.84 3.38
N ASN A 190 -8.69 35.06 4.45
CA ASN A 190 -7.38 35.73 4.40
C ASN A 190 -6.31 34.92 3.64
N ASN A 191 -6.55 33.62 3.42
CA ASN A 191 -5.64 32.74 2.70
C ASN A 191 -6.07 32.55 1.25
N ILE A 192 -7.17 33.15 0.82
CA ILE A 192 -7.48 33.26 -0.61
C ILE A 192 -6.48 34.27 -1.19
N ASN A 193 -5.82 33.89 -2.27
CA ASN A 193 -4.85 34.75 -2.90
C ASN A 193 -5.55 35.95 -3.55
N ALA A 194 -5.25 37.15 -3.08
CA ALA A 194 -5.86 38.39 -3.60
C ALA A 194 -5.60 38.60 -5.10
N THR A 195 -4.57 37.99 -5.68
CA THR A 195 -4.26 38.06 -7.11
C THR A 195 -4.84 36.90 -7.92
N ALA A 196 -5.64 36.00 -7.33
CA ALA A 196 -6.25 34.88 -8.05
C ALA A 196 -7.05 35.35 -9.28
N ALA A 197 -7.81 36.45 -9.13
CA ALA A 197 -8.56 37.08 -10.21
C ALA A 197 -7.69 37.74 -11.30
N GLU A 198 -6.38 37.83 -11.10
CA GLU A 198 -5.42 38.31 -12.11
C GLU A 198 -4.80 37.14 -12.91
N SER A 199 -4.99 35.89 -12.46
CA SER A 199 -4.48 34.69 -13.15
C SER A 199 -5.26 34.44 -14.45
N PRO A 200 -4.59 34.38 -15.61
CA PRO A 200 -5.25 34.03 -16.87
C PRO A 200 -5.93 32.65 -16.82
N VAL A 201 -5.35 31.69 -16.09
CA VAL A 201 -5.89 30.34 -15.93
C VAL A 201 -7.17 30.37 -15.10
N PHE A 202 -7.18 31.14 -14.02
CA PHE A 202 -8.37 31.27 -13.16
C PHE A 202 -9.50 32.05 -13.84
N LEU A 203 -9.18 33.07 -14.65
CA LEU A 203 -10.16 33.77 -15.47
C LEU A 203 -10.77 32.87 -16.56
N GLU A 204 -9.94 32.03 -17.19
CA GLU A 204 -10.42 31.01 -18.14
C GLU A 204 -11.35 30.00 -17.44
N TYR A 205 -11.02 29.62 -16.21
CA TYR A 205 -11.85 28.76 -15.38
C TYR A 205 -13.22 29.39 -15.08
N LEU A 206 -13.28 30.66 -14.67
CA LEU A 206 -14.53 31.36 -14.41
C LEU A 206 -15.44 31.47 -15.66
N ASP A 207 -14.88 31.75 -16.83
CA ASP A 207 -15.63 31.74 -18.10
C ASP A 207 -16.17 30.33 -18.44
N ARG A 208 -15.40 29.28 -18.14
CA ARG A 208 -15.80 27.89 -18.36
C ARG A 208 -16.97 27.50 -17.45
N VAL A 209 -16.84 27.70 -16.14
CA VAL A 209 -17.87 27.29 -15.18
C VAL A 209 -19.18 28.06 -15.36
N GLY A 210 -19.16 29.30 -15.84
CA GLY A 210 -20.38 30.02 -16.20
C GLY A 210 -21.18 29.32 -17.31
N LYS A 211 -20.50 28.85 -18.36
CA LYS A 211 -21.13 28.08 -19.46
C LYS A 211 -21.61 26.71 -18.99
N GLU A 212 -20.83 26.05 -18.14
CA GLU A 212 -21.21 24.76 -17.56
C GLU A 212 -22.42 24.91 -16.64
N TYR A 213 -22.52 25.99 -15.86
CA TYR A 213 -23.68 26.29 -15.03
C TYR A 213 -24.94 26.49 -15.88
N GLU A 214 -24.86 27.31 -16.93
CA GLU A 214 -25.98 27.51 -17.88
C GLU A 214 -26.44 26.20 -18.53
N HIS A 215 -25.51 25.25 -18.73
CA HIS A 215 -25.83 23.95 -19.34
C HIS A 215 -26.40 22.93 -18.35
N ASN A 216 -25.83 22.86 -17.15
CA ASN A 216 -26.04 21.76 -16.21
C ASN A 216 -27.05 22.09 -15.11
N SER A 217 -27.13 23.36 -14.68
CA SER A 217 -27.89 23.75 -13.49
C SER A 217 -29.39 23.52 -13.68
N PRO A 218 -30.05 22.79 -12.76
CA PRO A 218 -31.50 22.68 -12.75
C PRO A 218 -32.18 23.92 -12.13
N SER A 219 -31.39 24.89 -11.65
CA SER A 219 -31.91 26.10 -10.99
C SER A 219 -32.52 27.09 -11.99
N ASN A 220 -33.49 27.87 -11.53
CA ASN A 220 -34.13 28.94 -12.32
C ASN A 220 -33.39 30.29 -12.23
N GLY A 221 -32.31 30.38 -11.44
CA GLY A 221 -31.51 31.59 -11.25
C GLY A 221 -30.38 31.75 -12.27
N THR A 222 -29.74 32.92 -12.31
CA THR A 222 -28.59 33.16 -13.19
C THR A 222 -27.26 32.75 -12.55
N PHE A 223 -26.22 32.57 -13.36
CA PHE A 223 -24.87 32.32 -12.85
C PHE A 223 -24.38 33.46 -11.96
N GLU A 224 -24.74 34.71 -12.26
CA GLU A 224 -24.41 35.87 -11.42
C GLU A 224 -25.10 35.81 -10.05
N GLU A 225 -26.40 35.49 -9.99
CA GLU A 225 -27.13 35.36 -8.73
C GLU A 225 -26.56 34.24 -7.85
N PHE A 226 -26.15 33.12 -8.48
CA PHE A 226 -25.47 32.04 -7.80
C PHE A 226 -24.06 32.46 -7.33
N GLY A 227 -23.30 33.15 -8.18
CA GLY A 227 -21.97 33.64 -7.88
C GLY A 227 -21.92 34.63 -6.73
N GLU A 228 -22.91 35.53 -6.62
CA GLU A 228 -23.03 36.42 -5.46
C GLU A 228 -23.10 35.65 -4.13
N ARG A 229 -23.69 34.45 -4.12
CA ARG A 229 -23.79 33.60 -2.91
C ARG A 229 -22.51 32.82 -2.62
N ILE A 230 -21.83 32.32 -3.65
CA ILE A 230 -20.50 31.70 -3.49
C ILE A 230 -19.49 32.74 -3.02
N ASP A 231 -19.45 33.92 -3.64
CA ASP A 231 -18.56 35.02 -3.26
C ASP A 231 -18.86 35.50 -1.83
N ALA A 232 -20.13 35.56 -1.43
CA ALA A 232 -20.51 35.87 -0.05
C ALA A 232 -19.94 34.83 0.94
N MET A 233 -20.05 33.53 0.63
CA MET A 233 -19.45 32.46 1.43
C MET A 233 -17.93 32.61 1.50
N TRP A 234 -17.24 32.68 0.36
CA TRP A 234 -15.77 32.82 0.30
C TRP A 234 -15.24 34.07 1.01
N SER A 235 -16.02 35.16 1.06
CA SER A 235 -15.63 36.38 1.76
C SER A 235 -15.72 36.26 3.30
N SER A 236 -16.41 35.25 3.80
CA SER A 236 -16.76 35.12 5.23
C SER A 236 -16.38 33.78 5.86
N GLU A 237 -16.17 32.73 5.08
CA GLU A 237 -15.89 31.37 5.51
C GLU A 237 -14.75 30.73 4.68
N PRO A 238 -14.03 29.72 5.22
CA PRO A 238 -14.13 29.22 6.58
C PRO A 238 -13.47 30.17 7.60
N THR A 239 -13.78 30.08 8.89
CA THR A 239 -13.06 30.84 9.92
C THR A 239 -12.43 29.90 10.94
N TRP A 240 -11.59 28.99 10.44
CA TRP A 240 -10.94 27.97 11.25
C TRP A 240 -9.54 28.40 11.66
N ASP A 241 -9.11 27.91 12.80
CA ASP A 241 -7.81 28.17 13.39
C ASP A 241 -7.19 26.86 13.92
N ALA A 242 -6.01 26.96 14.53
CA ALA A 242 -5.36 25.80 15.14
C ALA A 242 -6.26 25.06 16.16
N GLY A 243 -7.12 25.80 16.88
CA GLY A 243 -8.05 25.20 17.84
C GLY A 243 -9.14 24.38 17.14
N SER A 244 -9.64 24.86 16.00
CA SER A 244 -10.59 24.14 15.15
C SER A 244 -9.99 22.82 14.67
N PHE A 245 -8.80 22.87 14.08
CA PHE A 245 -8.10 21.70 13.54
C PHE A 245 -7.59 20.73 14.63
N SER A 246 -7.41 21.19 15.88
CA SER A 246 -7.04 20.31 17.00
C SER A 246 -8.11 19.27 17.36
N LYS A 247 -9.33 19.41 16.83
CA LYS A 247 -10.40 18.41 16.96
C LYS A 247 -10.13 17.14 16.16
N ILE A 248 -9.32 17.24 15.10
CA ILE A 248 -8.98 16.08 14.27
C ILE A 248 -8.02 15.21 15.09
N PRO A 249 -8.43 14.00 15.51
CA PRO A 249 -7.53 13.12 16.23
C PRO A 249 -6.42 12.65 15.31
N THR A 250 -5.29 12.33 15.90
CA THR A 250 -4.14 11.80 15.17
C THR A 250 -4.14 10.29 15.32
N ARG A 251 -3.54 9.57 14.34
CA ARG A 251 -3.27 8.12 14.49
C ARG A 251 -2.32 7.81 15.66
N TYR A 252 -1.73 8.82 16.30
CA TYR A 252 -0.98 8.65 17.54
C TYR A 252 -1.89 8.56 18.77
N ASP A 253 -3.04 9.26 18.76
CA ASP A 253 -3.98 9.32 19.89
C ASP A 253 -5.16 8.35 19.72
N ASP A 254 -5.57 8.08 18.48
CA ASP A 254 -6.68 7.19 18.12
C ASP A 254 -6.33 6.33 16.88
N PRO A 255 -6.24 4.99 16.98
CA PRO A 255 -6.05 4.10 15.82
C PRO A 255 -7.01 4.33 14.69
N GLU A 256 -8.24 4.74 14.96
CA GLU A 256 -9.31 4.83 13.97
C GLU A 256 -9.41 6.22 13.35
N ALA A 257 -8.56 7.16 13.80
CA ALA A 257 -8.46 8.50 13.27
C ALA A 257 -8.26 8.52 11.74
N PRO A 258 -8.69 9.55 11.02
CA PRO A 258 -8.49 9.58 9.57
C PRO A 258 -7.01 9.79 9.21
N ILE A 259 -6.57 9.17 8.10
CA ILE A 259 -5.29 9.54 7.48
C ILE A 259 -5.51 10.81 6.65
N LEU A 260 -4.77 11.88 6.93
CA LEU A 260 -4.92 13.17 6.24
C LEU A 260 -3.68 13.55 5.44
N TRP A 261 -3.84 13.76 4.14
CA TRP A 261 -2.86 14.38 3.26
C TRP A 261 -3.32 15.77 2.84
N ILE A 262 -2.50 16.77 3.13
CA ILE A 262 -2.66 18.15 2.65
C ILE A 262 -1.82 18.26 1.38
N VAL A 263 -2.46 18.58 0.27
CA VAL A 263 -1.85 18.51 -1.06
C VAL A 263 -2.01 19.85 -1.76
N ASP A 264 -0.98 20.29 -2.48
CA ASP A 264 -1.05 21.54 -3.25
C ASP A 264 -0.12 21.51 -4.46
N GLY A 265 -0.27 22.45 -5.40
CA GLY A 265 0.65 22.71 -6.50
C GLY A 265 1.76 23.70 -6.10
N ASP A 266 2.95 23.57 -6.67
CA ASP A 266 4.03 24.54 -6.42
C ASP A 266 3.85 25.88 -7.15
N SER A 267 2.86 25.98 -8.05
CA SER A 267 2.44 27.18 -8.76
C SER A 267 0.99 27.55 -8.46
N GLU A 268 0.49 27.20 -7.27
CA GLU A 268 -0.83 27.55 -6.75
C GLU A 268 -1.14 29.07 -6.83
N GLU A 269 -2.25 29.42 -7.46
CA GLU A 269 -2.69 30.80 -7.71
C GLU A 269 -3.95 31.24 -6.94
N ALA A 270 -4.79 30.32 -6.47
CA ALA A 270 -6.06 30.58 -5.79
C ALA A 270 -5.90 30.69 -4.27
N VAL A 271 -5.00 29.92 -3.68
CA VAL A 271 -4.69 29.92 -2.24
C VAL A 271 -3.28 30.45 -1.98
N THR A 272 -3.04 31.09 -0.84
CA THR A 272 -1.69 31.55 -0.50
C THR A 272 -0.77 30.35 -0.26
N ARG A 273 0.43 30.39 -0.84
CA ARG A 273 1.40 29.27 -0.86
C ARG A 273 1.85 28.76 0.52
N ASP A 274 1.65 29.55 1.59
CA ASP A 274 1.98 29.16 2.96
C ASP A 274 0.87 28.32 3.63
N THR A 275 -0.36 28.39 3.12
CA THR A 275 -1.55 27.74 3.68
C THR A 275 -1.37 26.25 3.94
N PRO A 276 -0.86 25.44 3.00
CA PRO A 276 -0.64 24.01 3.24
C PRO A 276 0.34 23.75 4.39
N GLY A 277 1.37 24.59 4.51
CA GLY A 277 2.36 24.50 5.58
C GLY A 277 1.77 24.85 6.95
N VAL A 278 0.87 25.84 7.00
CA VAL A 278 0.16 26.23 8.23
C VAL A 278 -0.81 25.13 8.66
N LEU A 279 -1.65 24.64 7.75
CA LEU A 279 -2.58 23.53 8.01
C LEU A 279 -1.83 22.29 8.54
N ARG A 280 -0.72 21.94 7.89
CA ARG A 280 0.16 20.83 8.30
C ARG A 280 0.72 21.03 9.71
N SER A 281 1.01 22.27 10.08
CA SER A 281 1.52 22.58 11.42
C SER A 281 0.47 22.43 12.52
N TRP A 282 -0.82 22.50 12.18
CA TRP A 282 -1.94 22.35 13.12
C TRP A 282 -2.42 20.91 13.23
N VAL A 283 -2.46 20.16 12.13
CA VAL A 283 -2.87 18.75 12.14
C VAL A 283 -1.66 17.85 12.26
N TRP A 284 -1.25 17.57 13.49
CA TRP A 284 -0.14 16.67 13.75
C TRP A 284 -0.44 15.26 13.21
N GLY A 285 0.54 14.62 12.56
CA GLY A 285 0.36 13.31 11.92
C GLY A 285 -0.22 13.35 10.49
N SER A 286 -0.66 14.50 10.00
CA SER A 286 -0.91 14.68 8.56
C SER A 286 0.40 14.69 7.77
N ASP A 287 0.32 14.45 6.46
CA ASP A 287 1.42 14.68 5.51
C ASP A 287 1.14 15.90 4.64
N LEU A 288 2.22 16.49 4.11
CA LEU A 288 2.17 17.60 3.17
C LEU A 288 2.82 17.18 1.86
N VAL A 289 2.10 17.30 0.75
CA VAL A 289 2.58 16.98 -0.60
C VAL A 289 2.44 18.21 -1.49
N ILE A 290 3.54 18.63 -2.12
CA ILE A 290 3.54 19.72 -3.09
C ILE A 290 3.89 19.14 -4.48
N LEU A 291 2.96 19.25 -5.42
CA LEU A 291 3.08 18.74 -6.78
C LEU A 291 3.84 19.73 -7.66
N PRO A 292 4.92 19.31 -8.35
CA PRO A 292 5.77 20.22 -9.10
C PRO A 292 5.20 20.59 -10.47
N GLY A 293 5.35 21.86 -10.87
CA GLY A 293 5.01 22.34 -12.21
C GLY A 293 3.52 22.48 -12.49
N VAL A 294 2.68 22.40 -11.46
CA VAL A 294 1.21 22.45 -11.53
C VAL A 294 0.65 23.49 -10.57
N SER A 295 -0.58 23.90 -10.84
CA SER A 295 -1.31 24.99 -10.19
C SER A 295 -2.50 24.46 -9.37
N HIS A 296 -3.46 25.33 -9.04
CA HIS A 296 -4.75 24.95 -8.44
C HIS A 296 -5.56 23.91 -9.24
N PHE A 297 -5.19 23.68 -10.50
CA PHE A 297 -5.85 22.74 -11.42
C PHE A 297 -5.00 21.50 -11.74
N ALA A 298 -4.12 21.09 -10.81
CA ALA A 298 -3.15 20.02 -11.01
C ALA A 298 -3.71 18.72 -11.59
N PHE A 299 -4.89 18.30 -11.15
CA PHE A 299 -5.55 17.07 -11.59
C PHE A 299 -6.02 17.11 -13.06
N LEU A 300 -6.16 18.29 -13.65
CA LEU A 300 -6.35 18.49 -15.11
C LEU A 300 -5.02 18.71 -15.84
N GLN A 301 -4.08 19.41 -15.21
CA GLN A 301 -2.79 19.81 -15.80
C GLN A 301 -1.79 18.67 -15.94
N ASP A 302 -1.71 17.80 -14.93
CA ASP A 302 -0.88 16.59 -14.91
C ASP A 302 -1.65 15.47 -14.19
N PRO A 303 -2.68 14.91 -14.85
CA PRO A 303 -3.48 13.85 -14.26
C PRO A 303 -2.64 12.62 -13.93
N ASP A 304 -1.60 12.31 -14.70
CA ASP A 304 -0.76 11.13 -14.47
C ASP A 304 -0.04 11.21 -13.12
N THR A 305 0.65 12.33 -12.85
CA THR A 305 1.33 12.53 -11.55
C THR A 305 0.31 12.60 -10.41
N PHE A 306 -0.78 13.33 -10.60
CA PHE A 306 -1.83 13.45 -9.58
C PHE A 306 -2.40 12.06 -9.22
N ASN A 307 -2.70 11.24 -10.23
CA ASN A 307 -3.26 9.91 -10.08
C ASN A 307 -2.30 8.94 -9.40
N VAL A 308 -0.99 9.00 -9.68
CA VAL A 308 0.01 8.18 -8.96
C VAL A 308 0.04 8.53 -7.47
N VAL A 309 0.00 9.82 -7.14
CA VAL A 309 0.00 10.30 -5.74
C VAL A 309 -1.31 9.89 -5.05
N LEU A 310 -2.45 10.05 -5.72
CA LEU A 310 -3.76 9.65 -5.21
C LEU A 310 -3.86 8.13 -5.00
N THR A 311 -3.46 7.31 -5.97
CA THR A 311 -3.43 5.84 -5.80
C THR A 311 -2.52 5.46 -4.64
N ARG A 312 -1.36 6.12 -4.50
CA ARG A 312 -0.46 5.86 -3.38
C ARG A 312 -1.11 6.18 -2.04
N PHE A 313 -1.83 7.28 -1.93
CA PHE A 313 -2.56 7.65 -0.73
C PHE A 313 -3.65 6.64 -0.36
N LEU A 314 -4.47 6.24 -1.35
CA LEU A 314 -5.57 5.29 -1.14
C LEU A 314 -5.07 3.88 -0.81
N THR A 315 -3.88 3.49 -1.31
CA THR A 315 -3.27 2.15 -1.12
C THR A 315 -2.10 2.17 -0.13
N MET A 316 -1.88 3.29 0.58
CA MET A 316 -0.75 3.42 1.49
C MET A 316 -0.92 2.43 2.64
N PRO A 317 0.11 1.59 2.92
CA PRO A 317 -0.09 0.39 3.71
C PRO A 317 -0.45 0.73 5.15
N SER A 318 -1.56 0.16 5.60
CA SER A 318 -1.85 -0.08 7.00
C SER A 318 -0.80 -0.99 7.66
N PHE A 319 -0.72 -0.98 8.99
CA PHE A 319 0.11 -1.90 9.80
C PHE A 319 -0.13 -3.37 9.45
N VAL A 320 -1.37 -3.69 9.10
CA VAL A 320 -1.79 -4.93 8.47
C VAL A 320 -1.63 -4.79 6.96
N THR A 321 -0.93 -5.71 6.32
CA THR A 321 -0.75 -5.74 4.87
C THR A 321 -2.08 -6.01 4.17
N GLU A 322 -2.48 -5.10 3.27
CA GLU A 322 -3.64 -5.24 2.38
C GLU A 322 -3.37 -6.28 1.26
N ASP A 323 -4.37 -6.61 0.45
CA ASP A 323 -4.38 -7.76 -0.51
C ASP A 323 -3.33 -7.71 -1.64
N ILE A 324 -2.49 -6.67 -1.68
CA ILE A 324 -1.30 -6.56 -2.54
C ILE A 324 -0.02 -7.17 -1.92
N GLY A 325 -0.15 -7.85 -0.77
CA GLY A 325 0.96 -8.49 -0.06
C GLY A 325 1.69 -9.58 -0.85
N TYR A 326 2.94 -9.89 -0.45
CA TYR A 326 3.76 -10.88 -1.17
C TYR A 326 3.09 -12.26 -1.19
N ASP A 327 3.05 -12.89 -2.37
CA ASP A 327 2.60 -14.26 -2.54
C ASP A 327 3.71 -15.14 -3.12
N ARG A 328 3.98 -16.27 -2.47
CA ARG A 328 4.91 -17.29 -3.01
C ARG A 328 4.14 -18.57 -3.28
N ASN A 329 4.09 -18.95 -4.54
CA ASN A 329 3.47 -20.19 -5.04
C ASN A 329 4.53 -21.03 -5.77
N HIS A 330 4.73 -22.29 -5.36
CA HIS A 330 5.69 -23.19 -6.04
C HIS A 330 5.12 -23.76 -7.34
N GLY A 331 3.81 -24.01 -7.37
CA GLY A 331 3.08 -24.44 -8.56
C GLY A 331 1.88 -23.52 -8.82
N PRO A 332 0.95 -23.94 -9.70
CA PRO A 332 -0.29 -23.24 -9.98
C PRO A 332 -1.12 -22.97 -8.72
N ILE A 333 -2.01 -21.97 -8.77
CA ILE A 333 -2.97 -21.73 -7.69
C ILE A 333 -4.20 -22.61 -7.95
N PRO A 334 -4.51 -23.60 -7.09
CA PRO A 334 -5.67 -24.45 -7.25
C PRO A 334 -6.95 -23.69 -6.85
N LEU A 335 -8.05 -24.01 -7.53
CA LEU A 335 -9.40 -23.57 -7.15
C LEU A 335 -10.06 -24.72 -6.41
N ILE A 336 -10.13 -24.62 -5.07
CA ILE A 336 -10.64 -25.67 -4.19
C ILE A 336 -12.04 -25.27 -3.70
N ASP A 337 -13.01 -26.17 -3.84
CA ASP A 337 -14.34 -26.00 -3.24
C ASP A 337 -14.33 -26.37 -1.75
N ALA A 338 -14.58 -25.38 -0.89
CA ALA A 338 -14.59 -25.55 0.56
C ALA A 338 -15.63 -26.57 1.07
N SER A 339 -16.74 -26.77 0.36
CA SER A 339 -17.81 -27.67 0.79
C SER A 339 -17.38 -29.15 0.73
N SER A 340 -16.56 -29.48 -0.27
CA SER A 340 -16.02 -30.82 -0.51
C SER A 340 -14.61 -31.03 0.06
N HIS A 341 -13.87 -29.95 0.36
CA HIS A 341 -12.53 -30.02 0.93
C HIS A 341 -12.48 -30.73 2.29
N ARG A 342 -11.48 -31.59 2.48
CA ARG A 342 -11.26 -32.35 3.72
C ARG A 342 -9.79 -32.31 4.10
N ILE A 343 -9.52 -32.12 5.39
CA ILE A 343 -8.17 -32.20 5.96
C ILE A 343 -8.07 -33.51 6.75
N SER A 344 -7.24 -34.43 6.28
CA SER A 344 -6.98 -35.70 6.97
C SER A 344 -5.94 -35.52 8.06
N LEU A 345 -6.29 -35.87 9.31
CA LEU A 345 -5.35 -35.96 10.42
C LEU A 345 -5.04 -37.42 10.73
N GLN A 346 -3.77 -37.79 10.62
CA GLN A 346 -3.33 -39.17 10.68
C GLN A 346 -1.92 -39.33 11.28
N GLY A 347 -1.37 -40.55 11.20
CA GLY A 347 -0.05 -40.90 11.72
C GLY A 347 -0.12 -41.43 13.15
N ALA A 348 0.84 -41.05 13.99
CA ALA A 348 0.98 -41.50 15.37
C ALA A 348 -0.02 -40.80 16.31
N VAL A 349 -1.32 -41.04 16.08
CA VAL A 349 -2.45 -40.54 16.86
C VAL A 349 -3.39 -41.70 17.20
N LYS A 350 -4.13 -41.59 18.31
CA LYS A 350 -5.13 -42.59 18.72
C LYS A 350 -6.35 -42.59 17.80
N ASN A 351 -6.78 -41.40 17.41
CA ASN A 351 -7.97 -41.20 16.58
C ASN A 351 -7.57 -40.42 15.32
N ALA A 352 -7.46 -41.12 14.19
CA ALA A 352 -7.37 -40.49 12.88
C ALA A 352 -8.77 -40.06 12.43
N PHE A 353 -8.90 -38.86 11.86
CA PHE A 353 -10.18 -38.34 11.39
C PHE A 353 -9.98 -37.29 10.28
N ASN A 354 -11.06 -37.01 9.56
CA ASN A 354 -11.11 -35.95 8.57
C ASN A 354 -11.89 -34.75 9.14
N LEU A 355 -11.38 -33.55 8.92
CA LEU A 355 -12.07 -32.30 9.23
C LEU A 355 -12.57 -31.66 7.93
N SER A 356 -13.85 -31.31 7.87
CA SER A 356 -14.36 -30.37 6.88
C SER A 356 -14.05 -28.92 7.29
N VAL A 357 -14.19 -27.98 6.36
CA VAL A 357 -14.07 -26.55 6.67
C VAL A 357 -15.12 -26.12 7.71
N SER A 358 -16.32 -26.70 7.67
CA SER A 358 -17.36 -26.48 8.67
C SER A 358 -16.94 -26.96 10.06
N ASP A 359 -16.32 -28.14 10.14
CA ASP A 359 -15.80 -28.67 11.42
C ASP A 359 -14.75 -27.72 12.00
N LEU A 360 -13.83 -27.20 11.18
CA LEU A 360 -12.80 -26.25 11.61
C LEU A 360 -13.40 -24.93 12.13
N ARG A 361 -14.45 -24.41 11.49
CA ARG A 361 -15.17 -23.21 11.94
C ARG A 361 -15.91 -23.42 13.27
N SER A 362 -16.29 -24.66 13.59
CA SER A 362 -16.99 -25.01 14.83
C SER A 362 -16.08 -25.17 16.06
N LEU A 363 -14.77 -25.24 15.86
CA LEU A 363 -13.78 -25.29 16.94
C LEU A 363 -13.54 -23.89 17.52
N ASP A 364 -12.94 -23.81 18.70
CA ASP A 364 -12.52 -22.55 19.30
C ASP A 364 -11.54 -21.82 18.37
N GLN A 365 -11.88 -20.60 17.98
CA GLN A 365 -11.06 -19.80 17.07
C GLN A 365 -10.03 -18.99 17.86
N HIS A 366 -8.83 -18.88 17.30
CA HIS A 366 -7.78 -18.01 17.80
C HIS A 366 -7.36 -17.03 16.69
N SER A 367 -7.22 -15.76 17.05
CA SER A 367 -6.77 -14.69 16.16
C SER A 367 -5.47 -14.09 16.68
N MET A 368 -4.54 -13.83 15.76
CA MET A 368 -3.27 -13.16 16.06
C MET A 368 -2.77 -12.36 14.86
N ILE A 369 -1.98 -11.32 15.12
CA ILE A 369 -1.23 -10.62 14.09
C ILE A 369 0.14 -11.26 13.98
N CYS A 370 0.49 -11.73 12.78
CA CYS A 370 1.76 -12.40 12.52
C CYS A 370 2.37 -11.91 11.20
N ALA A 371 3.66 -11.55 11.27
CA ALA A 371 4.48 -11.35 10.10
C ALA A 371 4.87 -12.71 9.49
N LEU A 372 4.34 -13.01 8.31
CA LEU A 372 4.75 -14.17 7.52
C LEU A 372 5.92 -13.76 6.62
N GLN A 373 7.10 -14.33 6.87
CA GLN A 373 8.32 -14.00 6.13
C GLN A 373 8.78 -15.14 5.23
N CYS A 374 9.10 -14.83 3.96
CA CYS A 374 9.77 -15.77 3.07
C CYS A 374 11.20 -16.05 3.58
N ALA A 375 11.63 -17.31 3.53
CA ALA A 375 13.03 -17.66 3.82
C ALA A 375 14.03 -16.90 2.93
N GLY A 376 13.61 -16.52 1.72
CA GLY A 376 14.41 -15.74 0.78
C GLY A 376 14.26 -14.23 0.91
N ASN A 377 13.57 -13.70 1.92
CA ASN A 377 13.49 -12.26 2.12
C ASN A 377 14.90 -11.65 2.18
N ARG A 378 15.12 -10.52 1.49
CA ARG A 378 16.43 -9.87 1.37
C ARG A 378 17.51 -10.72 0.66
N ARG A 379 17.12 -11.69 -0.19
CA ARG A 379 18.06 -12.45 -1.02
C ARG A 379 18.91 -11.54 -1.91
N HIS A 380 18.32 -10.47 -2.44
CA HIS A 380 19.02 -9.49 -3.25
C HIS A 380 20.21 -8.89 -2.52
N ALA A 381 20.07 -8.57 -1.23
CA ALA A 381 21.16 -8.06 -0.41
C ALA A 381 22.29 -9.08 -0.27
N MET A 382 22.00 -10.37 -0.02
CA MET A 382 23.04 -11.40 0.02
C MET A 382 23.78 -11.52 -1.34
N ARG A 383 23.00 -11.52 -2.43
CA ARG A 383 23.50 -11.63 -3.81
C ARG A 383 24.50 -10.54 -4.14
N THR A 384 24.18 -9.29 -3.82
CA THR A 384 24.94 -8.12 -4.27
C THR A 384 26.02 -7.68 -3.30
N THR A 385 25.85 -7.90 -2.00
CA THR A 385 26.79 -7.40 -0.98
C THR A 385 27.80 -8.45 -0.52
N ILE A 386 27.49 -9.75 -0.65
CA ILE A 386 28.37 -10.82 -0.19
C ILE A 386 28.87 -11.64 -1.38
N LYS A 387 27.97 -12.34 -2.07
CA LYS A 387 28.28 -13.19 -3.23
C LYS A 387 27.00 -13.70 -3.90
N GLU A 388 27.07 -13.97 -5.20
CA GLU A 388 25.98 -14.51 -6.02
C GLU A 388 25.30 -15.75 -5.39
N VAL A 389 23.98 -15.90 -5.60
CA VAL A 389 23.12 -16.94 -4.99
C VAL A 389 22.07 -17.46 -5.97
N GLN A 390 21.49 -18.63 -5.68
CA GLN A 390 20.46 -19.28 -6.49
C GLN A 390 19.06 -19.12 -5.90
N GLY A 391 18.18 -18.44 -6.64
CA GLY A 391 16.76 -18.29 -6.30
C GLY A 391 16.16 -16.98 -6.82
N ILE A 392 14.84 -16.83 -6.63
CA ILE A 392 14.06 -15.63 -6.98
C ILE A 392 14.68 -14.40 -6.32
N ASP A 393 14.92 -13.33 -7.06
CA ASP A 393 15.56 -12.12 -6.52
C ASP A 393 14.61 -11.29 -5.66
N TRP A 394 14.44 -11.70 -4.41
CA TRP A 394 13.64 -10.96 -3.44
C TRP A 394 14.45 -9.82 -2.84
N PHE A 395 13.91 -8.61 -2.96
CA PHE A 395 14.32 -7.44 -2.19
C PHE A 395 13.79 -7.52 -0.75
N ASP A 396 13.62 -6.39 -0.07
CA ASP A 396 13.19 -6.33 1.34
C ASP A 396 11.67 -6.46 1.54
N GLY A 397 10.92 -6.89 0.51
CA GLY A 397 9.45 -6.93 0.51
C GLY A 397 8.82 -8.33 0.53
N ALA A 398 9.60 -9.41 0.72
CA ALA A 398 9.06 -10.78 0.76
C ALA A 398 8.56 -11.16 2.16
N VAL A 399 7.71 -10.27 2.71
CA VAL A 399 7.10 -10.37 4.04
C VAL A 399 5.73 -9.69 4.01
N MET A 400 4.78 -10.21 4.80
CA MET A 400 3.48 -9.57 5.03
C MET A 400 3.09 -9.71 6.49
N ASN A 401 2.49 -8.67 7.08
CA ASN A 401 2.01 -8.66 8.46
C ASN A 401 0.49 -8.69 8.45
N CYS A 402 -0.14 -9.78 8.86
CA CYS A 402 -1.58 -9.96 8.69
C CYS A 402 -2.22 -10.50 9.97
N ARG A 403 -3.52 -10.25 10.15
CA ARG A 403 -4.31 -10.95 11.15
C ARG A 403 -4.73 -12.30 10.59
N TRP A 404 -4.42 -13.37 11.29
CA TRP A 404 -4.79 -14.73 10.91
C TRP A 404 -5.76 -15.28 11.94
N THR A 405 -6.84 -15.90 11.48
CA THR A 405 -7.84 -16.51 12.37
C THR A 405 -8.11 -17.96 11.97
N GLY A 406 -8.16 -18.83 12.97
CA GLY A 406 -8.46 -20.25 12.81
C GLY A 406 -8.31 -21.03 14.12
N PRO A 407 -8.70 -22.31 14.18
CA PRO A 407 -8.46 -23.14 15.35
C PRO A 407 -6.97 -23.40 15.57
N ARG A 408 -6.56 -23.48 16.84
CA ARG A 408 -5.20 -23.86 17.23
C ARG A 408 -4.93 -25.30 16.83
N LEU A 409 -3.79 -25.54 16.18
CA LEU A 409 -3.35 -26.87 15.78
C LEU A 409 -3.17 -27.79 17.00
N ARG A 410 -2.67 -27.24 18.11
CA ARG A 410 -2.53 -27.93 19.39
C ARG A 410 -3.83 -28.62 19.82
N ASP A 411 -4.95 -27.93 19.75
CA ASP A 411 -6.24 -28.44 20.24
C ASP A 411 -6.76 -29.56 19.34
N VAL A 412 -6.54 -29.43 18.04
CA VAL A 412 -6.81 -30.49 17.05
C VAL A 412 -5.96 -31.74 17.33
N LEU A 413 -4.67 -31.57 17.63
CA LEU A 413 -3.76 -32.68 17.96
C LEU A 413 -4.09 -33.32 19.32
N LEU A 414 -4.51 -32.52 20.32
CA LEU A 414 -4.99 -33.02 21.61
C LEU A 414 -6.24 -33.89 21.44
N LYS A 415 -7.19 -33.45 20.61
CA LYS A 415 -8.40 -34.22 20.27
C LYS A 415 -8.07 -35.55 19.59
N ALA A 416 -7.07 -35.58 18.71
CA ALA A 416 -6.60 -36.80 18.05
C ALA A 416 -5.86 -37.75 19.00
N GLY A 417 -5.24 -37.20 20.05
CA GLY A 417 -4.53 -37.93 21.07
C GLY A 417 -3.24 -38.55 20.54
N VAL A 418 -2.17 -37.76 20.42
CA VAL A 418 -0.83 -38.22 19.99
C VAL A 418 -0.40 -39.48 20.76
N SER A 419 -0.13 -40.56 20.03
CA SER A 419 0.13 -41.91 20.55
C SER A 419 1.62 -42.26 20.61
N LEU A 420 2.45 -41.29 21.01
CA LEU A 420 3.89 -41.43 21.13
C LEU A 420 4.32 -41.39 22.60
N SER A 421 5.39 -42.12 22.94
CA SER A 421 6.06 -42.00 24.23
C SER A 421 6.67 -40.61 24.43
N ALA A 422 7.02 -40.26 25.67
CA ALA A 422 7.64 -38.96 25.97
C ALA A 422 8.95 -38.73 25.21
N GLU A 423 9.77 -39.77 25.02
CA GLU A 423 11.03 -39.69 24.27
C GLU A 423 10.82 -39.58 22.76
N GLU A 424 9.81 -40.26 22.22
CA GLU A 424 9.45 -40.14 20.80
C GLU A 424 8.89 -38.76 20.48
N LYS A 425 8.08 -38.17 21.37
CA LYS A 425 7.52 -36.83 21.20
C LYS A 425 8.59 -35.75 21.00
N LYS A 426 9.75 -35.89 21.64
CA LYS A 426 10.90 -34.96 21.49
C LYS A 426 11.53 -34.99 20.09
N LYS A 427 11.34 -36.07 19.34
CA LYS A 427 11.92 -36.27 17.99
C LYS A 427 10.87 -36.20 16.90
N ALA A 428 9.60 -36.30 17.28
CA ALA A 428 8.48 -36.32 16.37
C ALA A 428 8.29 -34.99 15.64
N GLN A 429 7.64 -35.10 14.50
CA GLN A 429 7.32 -34.03 13.58
C GLN A 429 5.82 -34.06 13.28
N VAL A 430 5.29 -32.90 12.90
CA VAL A 430 3.98 -32.77 12.29
C VAL A 430 4.19 -32.32 10.86
N GLU A 431 3.92 -33.21 9.91
CA GLU A 431 3.91 -32.89 8.49
C GLU A 431 2.59 -32.24 8.10
N PHE A 432 2.70 -31.23 7.25
CA PHE A 432 1.59 -30.55 6.60
C PHE A 432 1.76 -30.69 5.10
N ALA A 433 0.68 -30.96 4.39
CA ALA A 433 0.76 -31.19 2.95
C ALA A 433 -0.50 -30.76 2.20
N CYS A 434 -0.29 -30.52 0.90
CA CYS A 434 -1.31 -30.36 -0.12
C CYS A 434 -0.99 -31.36 -1.24
N HIS A 435 -1.76 -32.45 -1.32
CA HIS A 435 -1.65 -33.48 -2.35
C HIS A 435 -2.46 -33.16 -3.60
N GLN A 436 -3.35 -32.17 -3.51
CA GLN A 436 -4.22 -31.75 -4.61
C GLN A 436 -3.54 -30.79 -5.59
N ASN A 437 -2.35 -30.27 -5.29
CA ASN A 437 -1.66 -29.31 -6.12
C ASN A 437 -0.21 -29.72 -6.40
N PRO A 438 0.13 -30.10 -7.64
CA PRO A 438 1.49 -30.46 -8.00
C PRO A 438 2.40 -29.23 -8.04
N SER A 439 3.67 -29.46 -7.73
CA SER A 439 4.76 -28.50 -7.86
C SER A 439 5.71 -28.94 -8.99
N PRO A 440 6.61 -28.06 -9.47
CA PRO A 440 7.57 -28.42 -10.50
C PRO A 440 8.48 -29.60 -10.14
N GLU A 441 8.81 -29.76 -8.85
CA GLU A 441 9.77 -30.77 -8.37
C GLU A 441 9.08 -32.05 -7.87
N GLU A 442 7.82 -31.96 -7.41
CA GLU A 442 7.05 -33.08 -6.87
C GLU A 442 5.55 -32.95 -7.14
N GLU A 443 4.84 -34.08 -7.22
CA GLU A 443 3.38 -34.15 -7.44
C GLU A 443 2.54 -33.55 -6.31
N TRP A 444 3.16 -33.12 -5.20
CA TRP A 444 2.52 -32.49 -4.05
C TRP A 444 3.51 -31.55 -3.35
N PHE A 445 2.98 -30.64 -2.53
CA PHE A 445 3.78 -29.77 -1.68
C PHE A 445 3.62 -30.16 -0.22
N GLY A 446 4.72 -30.25 0.52
CA GLY A 446 4.69 -30.57 1.93
C GLY A 446 5.94 -30.20 2.69
N THR A 447 5.80 -30.14 4.01
CA THR A 447 6.89 -29.83 4.93
C THR A 447 6.49 -30.23 6.34
N SER A 448 7.41 -30.17 7.31
CA SER A 448 7.09 -30.45 8.70
C SER A 448 7.70 -29.46 9.68
N ILE A 449 7.09 -29.38 10.85
CA ILE A 449 7.64 -28.70 12.03
C ILE A 449 7.77 -29.70 13.19
N PRO A 450 8.68 -29.46 14.16
CA PRO A 450 8.76 -30.30 15.36
C PRO A 450 7.42 -30.37 16.10
N LEU A 451 7.04 -31.56 16.56
CA LEU A 451 5.80 -31.78 17.30
C LEU A 451 5.72 -30.90 18.56
N GLU A 452 6.84 -30.70 19.23
CA GLU A 452 6.92 -29.81 20.40
C GLU A 452 6.42 -28.40 20.08
N LYS A 453 6.82 -27.82 18.93
CA LYS A 453 6.34 -26.51 18.49
C LYS A 453 4.87 -26.50 18.12
N ALA A 454 4.39 -27.55 17.46
CA ALA A 454 2.98 -27.70 17.11
C ALA A 454 2.06 -27.82 18.35
N MET A 455 2.60 -28.34 19.46
CA MET A 455 1.87 -28.59 20.71
C MET A 455 2.07 -27.50 21.78
N ALA A 456 3.06 -26.62 21.60
CA ALA A 456 3.35 -25.52 22.50
C ALA A 456 2.20 -24.50 22.50
N GLU A 457 1.78 -24.07 23.69
CA GLU A 457 0.65 -23.16 23.84
C GLU A 457 1.02 -21.76 23.36
N GLU A 458 2.23 -21.34 23.70
CA GLU A 458 2.84 -20.07 23.38
C GLU A 458 3.34 -19.96 21.94
N ALA A 459 3.23 -21.01 21.11
CA ALA A 459 3.69 -20.99 19.72
C ALA A 459 2.60 -20.55 18.73
N ASP A 460 1.35 -20.47 19.17
CA ASP A 460 0.19 -19.97 18.42
C ASP A 460 0.05 -20.55 16.99
N VAL A 461 0.42 -21.81 16.78
CA VAL A 461 0.24 -22.47 15.48
C VAL A 461 -1.25 -22.72 15.24
N ILE A 462 -1.79 -22.18 14.15
CA ILE A 462 -3.21 -22.31 13.79
C ILE A 462 -3.40 -22.95 12.41
N ILE A 463 -4.57 -23.55 12.22
CA ILE A 463 -5.12 -23.87 10.91
C ILE A 463 -5.98 -22.66 10.49
N ALA A 464 -5.37 -21.67 9.86
CA ALA A 464 -6.05 -20.44 9.47
C ALA A 464 -7.11 -20.70 8.40
N LEU A 465 -8.26 -20.06 8.58
CA LEU A 465 -9.38 -20.00 7.63
C LEU A 465 -9.59 -18.59 7.09
N GLU A 466 -9.09 -17.59 7.82
CA GLU A 466 -9.28 -16.18 7.52
C GLU A 466 -7.96 -15.41 7.60
N MET A 467 -7.87 -14.38 6.76
CA MET A 467 -6.80 -13.39 6.71
C MET A 467 -7.47 -12.02 6.72
N ASN A 468 -7.07 -11.17 7.67
CA ASN A 468 -7.59 -9.80 7.85
C ASN A 468 -9.13 -9.74 7.96
N GLY A 469 -9.72 -10.68 8.71
CA GLY A 469 -11.16 -10.72 8.99
C GLY A 469 -12.03 -11.32 7.88
N LYS A 470 -11.42 -11.86 6.81
CA LYS A 470 -12.13 -12.43 5.66
C LYS A 470 -11.64 -13.83 5.35
N PRO A 471 -12.45 -14.67 4.68
CA PRO A 471 -11.97 -15.95 4.15
C PRO A 471 -10.67 -15.78 3.37
N LEU A 472 -9.76 -16.75 3.50
CA LEU A 472 -8.52 -16.76 2.71
C LEU A 472 -8.83 -16.65 1.22
N GLU A 473 -8.00 -15.94 0.47
CA GLU A 473 -8.05 -16.01 -0.98
C GLU A 473 -7.35 -17.27 -1.52
N PRO A 474 -7.66 -17.72 -2.76
CA PRO A 474 -6.98 -18.85 -3.39
C PRO A 474 -5.46 -18.74 -3.37
N LYS A 475 -4.87 -17.59 -3.73
CA LYS A 475 -3.41 -17.39 -3.70
C LYS A 475 -2.80 -17.48 -2.30
N HIS A 476 -3.60 -17.22 -1.26
CA HIS A 476 -3.18 -17.25 0.14
C HIS A 476 -3.53 -18.56 0.86
N GLY A 477 -4.20 -19.51 0.19
CA GLY A 477 -4.36 -20.88 0.67
C GLY A 477 -5.80 -21.30 0.97
N TYR A 478 -6.80 -20.62 0.40
CA TYR A 478 -8.20 -21.03 0.52
C TYR A 478 -8.42 -22.52 0.26
N PRO A 479 -9.22 -23.24 1.07
CA PRO A 479 -10.01 -22.74 2.19
C PRO A 479 -9.31 -22.78 3.55
N ALA A 480 -8.13 -23.38 3.63
CA ALA A 480 -7.41 -23.57 4.88
C ALA A 480 -5.90 -23.65 4.66
N ARG A 481 -5.14 -23.03 5.56
CA ARG A 481 -3.67 -23.10 5.58
C ARG A 481 -3.14 -23.27 6.99
N ILE A 482 -1.90 -23.72 7.12
CA ILE A 482 -1.15 -23.53 8.36
C ILE A 482 -0.63 -22.10 8.41
N ILE A 483 -0.67 -21.51 9.62
CA ILE A 483 0.15 -20.37 10.02
C ILE A 483 0.96 -20.82 11.23
N ALA A 484 2.28 -20.82 11.09
CA ALA A 484 3.24 -21.17 12.14
C ALA A 484 4.12 -19.94 12.46
N PRO A 485 3.74 -19.13 13.45
CA PRO A 485 4.42 -17.87 13.77
C PRO A 485 5.92 -18.02 14.07
N GLY A 486 6.69 -17.01 13.64
CA GLY A 486 8.15 -16.98 13.81
C GLY A 486 8.92 -18.05 13.03
N LEU A 487 8.24 -18.94 12.31
CA LEU A 487 8.87 -19.90 11.41
C LEU A 487 8.87 -19.37 9.97
N ALA A 488 9.78 -19.90 9.16
CA ALA A 488 9.89 -19.58 7.74
C ALA A 488 8.54 -19.84 7.04
N GLY A 489 8.09 -18.91 6.19
CA GLY A 489 6.77 -18.96 5.56
C GLY A 489 6.49 -20.24 4.75
N VAL A 490 7.54 -20.95 4.31
CA VAL A 490 7.43 -22.28 3.69
C VAL A 490 6.80 -23.33 4.61
N ARG A 491 6.95 -23.18 5.94
CA ARG A 491 6.36 -24.07 6.97
C ARG A 491 4.86 -23.85 7.16
N SER A 492 4.34 -22.73 6.66
CA SER A 492 2.93 -22.36 6.68
C SER A 492 2.22 -22.83 5.41
N VAL A 493 2.03 -24.15 5.29
CA VAL A 493 1.50 -24.83 4.09
C VAL A 493 0.11 -24.32 3.71
N LYS A 494 -0.05 -23.92 2.45
CA LYS A 494 -1.31 -23.49 1.84
C LYS A 494 -2.11 -24.66 1.30
N TRP A 495 -3.42 -24.48 1.13
CA TRP A 495 -4.32 -25.49 0.55
C TRP A 495 -4.25 -26.82 1.30
N LEU A 496 -4.19 -26.73 2.62
CA LEU A 496 -3.87 -27.85 3.51
C LEU A 496 -4.92 -28.96 3.37
N ASP A 497 -4.49 -30.18 3.04
CA ASP A 497 -5.38 -31.35 2.98
C ASP A 497 -4.92 -32.52 3.86
N ARG A 498 -3.72 -32.43 4.42
CA ARG A 498 -3.18 -33.49 5.27
C ARG A 498 -2.30 -32.96 6.39
N ILE A 499 -2.49 -33.55 7.57
CA ILE A 499 -1.67 -33.37 8.77
C ILE A 499 -1.24 -34.77 9.24
N THR A 500 0.06 -35.03 9.32
CA THR A 500 0.59 -36.34 9.74
C THR A 500 1.53 -36.19 10.93
N VAL A 501 1.21 -36.83 12.06
CA VAL A 501 2.16 -36.94 13.19
C VAL A 501 3.09 -38.13 12.94
N GLN A 502 4.40 -37.90 12.93
CA GLN A 502 5.38 -38.93 12.55
C GLN A 502 6.73 -38.75 13.25
N LEU A 503 7.60 -39.77 13.18
CA LEU A 503 8.92 -39.75 13.83
C LEU A 503 10.03 -39.12 12.96
N GLN A 504 9.74 -38.88 11.69
CA GLN A 504 10.71 -38.37 10.72
C GLN A 504 10.23 -37.05 10.13
N GLU A 505 11.17 -36.23 9.67
CA GLU A 505 10.87 -35.05 8.86
C GLU A 505 10.07 -35.41 7.61
N SER A 506 9.33 -34.44 7.06
CA SER A 506 8.62 -34.64 5.80
C SER A 506 9.59 -35.08 4.70
N SER A 507 9.22 -36.11 3.93
CA SER A 507 10.05 -36.61 2.83
C SER A 507 9.99 -35.73 1.58
N ASN A 508 9.13 -34.70 1.56
CA ASN A 508 8.95 -33.82 0.41
C ASN A 508 10.25 -33.09 0.03
N HIS A 509 10.48 -32.91 -1.27
CA HIS A 509 11.63 -32.23 -1.85
C HIS A 509 11.90 -30.88 -1.19
N TYR A 510 10.88 -30.03 -0.98
CA TYR A 510 11.07 -28.70 -0.39
C TYR A 510 11.44 -28.73 1.09
N HIS A 511 11.27 -29.86 1.78
CA HIS A 511 11.76 -30.04 3.14
C HIS A 511 13.16 -30.68 3.17
N GLN A 512 13.45 -31.60 2.24
CA GLN A 512 14.69 -32.38 2.23
C GLN A 512 15.83 -31.72 1.44
N ARG A 513 15.52 -31.02 0.34
CA ARG A 513 16.48 -30.52 -0.65
C ARG A 513 16.37 -29.01 -0.94
N ASP A 514 15.48 -28.31 -0.24
CA ASP A 514 15.40 -26.86 -0.24
C ASP A 514 15.21 -26.33 1.19
N TYR A 515 15.27 -25.02 1.36
CA TYR A 515 15.08 -24.33 2.64
C TYR A 515 15.97 -24.89 3.77
N ARG A 516 17.21 -25.24 3.42
CA ARG A 516 18.31 -25.64 4.32
C ARG A 516 19.49 -24.71 4.10
N VAL A 517 20.05 -24.15 5.18
CA VAL A 517 21.20 -23.25 5.10
C VAL A 517 22.46 -24.10 4.98
N LEU A 518 22.96 -24.26 3.75
CA LEU A 518 24.18 -25.02 3.51
C LEU A 518 25.43 -24.23 3.95
N PRO A 519 26.51 -24.93 4.34
CA PRO A 519 27.80 -24.31 4.63
C PRO A 519 28.33 -23.45 3.46
N PRO A 520 29.11 -22.38 3.73
CA PRO A 520 29.54 -21.41 2.71
C PRO A 520 30.60 -21.96 1.73
N ASP A 521 31.23 -23.10 2.03
CA ASP A 521 32.10 -23.84 1.11
C ASP A 521 31.30 -24.57 0.01
N VAL A 522 29.98 -24.71 0.16
CA VAL A 522 29.08 -25.29 -0.83
C VAL A 522 28.60 -24.20 -1.79
N GLN A 523 29.17 -24.19 -3.00
CA GLN A 523 29.03 -23.08 -3.94
C GLN A 523 28.33 -23.44 -5.25
N THR A 524 28.10 -24.72 -5.51
CA THR A 524 27.40 -25.19 -6.70
C THR A 524 26.34 -26.23 -6.34
N SER A 525 25.40 -26.44 -7.25
CA SER A 525 24.33 -27.43 -7.07
C SER A 525 24.88 -28.86 -6.95
N GLU A 526 25.98 -29.18 -7.63
CA GLU A 526 26.66 -30.47 -7.54
C GLU A 526 27.30 -30.70 -6.16
N GLN A 527 27.84 -29.63 -5.55
CA GLN A 527 28.37 -29.70 -4.19
C GLN A 527 27.26 -29.78 -3.13
N ALA A 528 26.09 -29.21 -3.45
CA ALA A 528 24.93 -29.20 -2.56
C ALA A 528 24.23 -30.57 -2.48
N ASP A 529 24.14 -31.29 -3.60
CA ASP A 529 23.40 -32.56 -3.69
C ASP A 529 23.70 -33.58 -2.56
N PRO A 530 24.98 -33.89 -2.23
CA PRO A 530 25.27 -34.81 -1.13
C PRO A 530 25.08 -34.19 0.27
N LYS A 531 25.07 -32.86 0.39
CA LYS A 531 25.11 -32.15 1.67
C LYS A 531 23.74 -31.70 2.20
N TRP A 532 22.67 -31.80 1.41
CA TRP A 532 21.33 -31.42 1.85
C TRP A 532 20.89 -32.11 3.14
N SER A 533 21.15 -33.41 3.26
CA SER A 533 20.76 -34.19 4.45
C SER A 533 21.58 -33.86 5.71
N GLU A 534 22.73 -33.20 5.56
CA GLU A 534 23.63 -32.85 6.68
C GLU A 534 23.23 -31.51 7.33
N ALA A 535 22.61 -30.61 6.57
CA ALA A 535 22.17 -29.31 7.06
C ALA A 535 20.74 -29.40 7.60
N PRO A 536 20.41 -28.85 8.79
CA PRO A 536 19.05 -28.87 9.30
C PRO A 536 18.09 -28.02 8.44
N PRO A 537 16.79 -28.35 8.39
CA PRO A 537 15.80 -27.50 7.74
C PRO A 537 15.72 -26.15 8.46
N LEU A 538 15.68 -25.06 7.69
CA LEU A 538 15.41 -23.72 8.23
C LEU A 538 14.00 -23.71 8.82
N GLN A 539 13.91 -23.67 10.14
CA GLN A 539 12.65 -23.58 10.86
C GLN A 539 12.40 -22.13 11.24
N GLU A 540 13.17 -21.64 12.19
CA GLU A 540 13.03 -20.32 12.81
C GLU A 540 13.57 -19.22 11.90
N MET A 541 12.83 -18.12 11.79
CA MET A 541 13.33 -16.92 11.13
C MET A 541 14.14 -16.06 12.11
N PRO A 542 15.32 -15.57 11.69
CA PRO A 542 16.15 -14.70 12.52
C PRO A 542 15.54 -13.30 12.67
N LEU A 543 15.94 -12.62 13.75
CA LEU A 543 15.70 -11.19 13.96
C LEU A 543 16.21 -10.39 12.76
N ASN A 544 15.42 -9.41 12.31
CA ASN A 544 15.73 -8.68 11.08
C ASN A 544 15.24 -7.23 11.13
N SER A 545 15.83 -6.37 10.30
CA SER A 545 15.38 -5.00 10.05
C SER A 545 15.70 -4.61 8.62
N ALA A 546 14.90 -3.71 8.05
CA ALA A 546 15.13 -3.15 6.73
C ALA A 546 14.79 -1.66 6.72
N ILE A 547 15.57 -0.90 5.94
CA ILE A 547 15.32 0.52 5.68
C ILE A 547 14.50 0.60 4.39
N CYS A 548 13.31 1.21 4.47
CA CYS A 548 12.41 1.38 3.34
C CYS A 548 12.49 2.78 2.73
N LEU A 549 12.86 3.76 3.55
CA LEU A 549 13.12 5.14 3.18
C LEU A 549 14.37 5.61 3.92
N PRO A 550 15.35 6.23 3.24
CA PRO A 550 15.46 6.37 1.78
C PRO A 550 15.78 5.03 1.09
N ARG A 551 15.70 4.99 -0.25
CA ARG A 551 16.14 3.83 -1.04
C ARG A 551 17.59 4.00 -1.44
N SER A 552 18.30 2.88 -1.68
CA SER A 552 19.65 2.95 -2.25
C SER A 552 19.64 3.69 -3.59
N GLY A 553 20.64 4.55 -3.83
CA GLY A 553 20.75 5.37 -5.04
C GLY A 553 19.85 6.60 -5.08
N SER A 554 19.09 6.88 -4.02
CA SER A 554 18.16 8.03 -4.00
C SER A 554 18.82 9.33 -3.54
N THR A 555 18.23 10.46 -3.94
CA THR A 555 18.60 11.78 -3.42
C THR A 555 17.62 12.22 -2.35
N CYS A 556 18.12 12.60 -1.18
CA CYS A 556 17.34 13.12 -0.07
C CYS A 556 17.67 14.59 0.18
N LYS A 557 16.66 15.36 0.57
CA LYS A 557 16.84 16.73 1.03
C LYS A 557 16.88 16.75 2.54
N ARG A 558 17.83 17.48 3.11
CA ARG A 558 17.86 17.72 4.56
C ARG A 558 16.73 18.68 4.95
N ASP A 559 16.17 18.46 6.13
CA ASP A 559 15.27 19.43 6.75
C ASP A 559 16.06 20.64 7.31
N LYS A 560 15.33 21.63 7.83
CA LYS A 560 15.93 22.84 8.43
C LYS A 560 16.88 22.57 9.61
N ASN A 561 16.84 21.36 10.18
CA ASN A 561 17.68 20.95 11.29
C ASN A 561 18.88 20.11 10.83
N GLY A 562 19.09 19.93 9.52
CA GLY A 562 20.18 19.11 8.99
C GLY A 562 19.94 17.61 9.10
N THR A 563 18.68 17.18 9.16
CA THR A 563 18.31 15.76 9.31
C THR A 563 17.58 15.22 8.08
N VAL A 564 17.60 13.90 7.91
CA VAL A 564 16.94 13.16 6.83
C VAL A 564 15.96 12.17 7.44
N GLU A 565 14.76 12.07 6.86
CA GLU A 565 13.78 11.10 7.31
C GLU A 565 14.19 9.68 6.89
N VAL A 566 14.24 8.77 7.86
CA VAL A 566 14.55 7.36 7.67
C VAL A 566 13.43 6.52 8.28
N LYS A 567 12.87 5.60 7.50
CA LYS A 567 11.77 4.72 7.92
C LYS A 567 12.03 3.29 7.49
N GLY A 568 11.46 2.35 8.23
CA GLY A 568 11.57 0.95 7.89
C GLY A 568 10.69 0.03 8.74
N TYR A 569 10.99 -1.26 8.67
CA TYR A 569 10.36 -2.26 9.52
C TYR A 569 11.42 -3.14 10.21
N ALA A 570 11.00 -3.80 11.29
CA ALA A 570 11.76 -4.81 12.01
C ALA A 570 10.89 -6.06 12.25
N LEU A 571 11.52 -7.23 12.28
CA LEU A 571 10.87 -8.52 12.43
C LEU A 571 11.47 -9.28 13.61
N PRO A 572 10.64 -9.81 14.53
CA PRO A 572 11.14 -10.51 15.70
C PRO A 572 11.85 -11.80 15.32
N GLY A 573 12.89 -12.17 16.07
CA GLY A 573 13.54 -13.47 15.95
C GLY A 573 12.71 -14.54 16.63
N TYR A 574 12.18 -15.50 15.88
CA TYR A 574 11.31 -16.58 16.37
C TYR A 574 10.41 -16.15 17.57
N ALA A 575 10.43 -16.92 18.67
CA ALA A 575 9.62 -16.70 19.87
C ALA A 575 10.25 -15.67 20.84
N ALA A 576 11.14 -14.80 20.36
CA ALA A 576 11.78 -13.73 21.14
C ALA A 576 11.16 -12.35 20.90
N GLY A 577 10.16 -12.24 20.02
CA GLY A 577 9.37 -11.02 19.88
C GLY A 577 8.62 -10.63 21.16
N PRO A 578 8.12 -9.37 21.25
CA PRO A 578 8.14 -8.34 20.19
C PRO A 578 9.51 -7.66 20.02
N ILE A 579 9.62 -6.79 19.01
CA ILE A 579 10.76 -5.88 18.86
C ILE A 579 10.74 -4.84 19.98
N GLN A 580 11.89 -4.60 20.61
CA GLN A 580 12.03 -3.59 21.67
C GLN A 580 12.74 -2.33 21.21
N GLU A 581 13.63 -2.46 20.24
CA GLU A 581 14.44 -1.34 19.81
C GLU A 581 14.87 -1.51 18.36
N VAL A 582 14.93 -0.39 17.64
CA VAL A 582 15.65 -0.28 16.38
C VAL A 582 16.60 0.89 16.49
N GLU A 583 17.83 0.68 16.06
CA GLU A 583 18.86 1.70 16.00
C GLU A 583 19.27 1.91 14.54
N VAL A 584 19.61 3.16 14.18
CA VAL A 584 20.06 3.55 12.85
C VAL A 584 21.41 4.23 12.97
N SER A 585 22.29 4.01 11.98
CA SER A 585 23.64 4.55 11.93
C SER A 585 23.87 5.20 10.57
N ALA A 586 24.50 6.38 10.54
CA ALA A 586 24.92 7.09 9.33
C ALA A 586 26.44 7.06 9.07
N ASP A 587 27.23 6.42 9.93
CA ASP A 587 28.70 6.47 9.89
C ASP A 587 29.36 5.09 9.75
N GLY A 588 28.65 4.14 9.14
CA GLY A 588 29.14 2.77 8.95
C GLY A 588 29.07 1.89 10.21
N GLY A 589 28.30 2.29 11.22
CA GLY A 589 28.02 1.51 12.42
C GLY A 589 28.90 1.86 13.62
N ASN A 590 29.59 3.00 13.57
CA ASN A 590 30.43 3.49 14.68
C ASN A 590 29.57 4.13 15.77
N THR A 591 28.53 4.89 15.38
CA THR A 591 27.54 5.47 16.28
C THR A 591 26.12 5.08 15.86
N TRP A 592 25.21 5.01 16.83
CA TRP A 592 23.86 4.50 16.65
C TRP A 592 22.86 5.39 17.36
N GLU A 593 21.83 5.81 16.63
CA GLU A 593 20.72 6.61 17.15
C GLU A 593 19.46 5.75 17.22
N LYS A 594 18.73 5.88 18.33
CA LYS A 594 17.52 5.09 18.56
C LYS A 594 16.37 5.62 17.71
N ALA A 595 15.78 4.75 16.90
CA ALA A 595 14.57 5.05 16.15
C ALA A 595 13.33 4.95 17.06
N LYS A 596 12.31 5.73 16.72
CA LYS A 596 10.98 5.61 17.32
C LYS A 596 10.31 4.39 16.68
N LEU A 597 9.97 3.39 17.49
CA LEU A 597 9.05 2.33 17.07
C LEU A 597 7.65 2.94 17.01
N SER A 598 6.88 2.58 16.00
CA SER A 598 5.48 2.99 15.91
C SER A 598 4.70 2.25 17.01
N GLU A 599 4.00 2.97 17.87
CA GLU A 599 3.28 2.40 19.01
C GLU A 599 2.02 1.71 18.50
N ASN A 600 2.07 0.38 18.32
CA ASN A 600 1.01 -0.51 17.84
C ASN A 600 0.27 -0.05 16.57
N ASP A 601 0.73 1.01 15.90
CA ASP A 601 -0.04 1.76 14.91
C ASP A 601 -1.50 2.01 15.33
N GLY A 602 -1.68 2.26 16.63
CA GLY A 602 -2.96 2.48 17.31
C GLY A 602 -3.75 1.21 17.66
N GLN A 603 -3.38 0.02 17.18
CA GLN A 603 -4.22 -1.17 17.33
C GLN A 603 -4.24 -1.73 18.78
N ASP A 604 -5.43 -1.86 19.39
CA ASP A 604 -5.66 -2.60 20.65
C ASP A 604 -5.78 -4.12 20.37
N ASP A 605 -4.80 -4.68 19.68
CA ASP A 605 -4.92 -5.97 18.99
C ASP A 605 -4.23 -7.16 19.68
N GLY A 606 -4.09 -7.07 21.00
CA GLY A 606 -3.53 -8.16 21.81
C GLY A 606 -2.02 -8.30 21.67
N ASP A 607 -1.52 -9.54 21.74
CA ASP A 607 -0.09 -9.83 21.81
C ASP A 607 0.61 -9.67 20.45
N LEU A 608 1.37 -8.58 20.27
CA LEU A 608 2.18 -8.28 19.07
C LEU A 608 3.49 -9.06 18.98
N LYS A 609 3.66 -10.10 19.79
CA LYS A 609 4.81 -11.00 19.80
C LYS A 609 5.27 -11.46 18.40
N TRP A 610 4.34 -11.70 17.49
CA TRP A 610 4.63 -12.23 16.15
C TRP A 610 4.59 -11.18 15.02
N ALA A 611 4.22 -9.95 15.34
CA ALA A 611 4.04 -8.89 14.37
C ALA A 611 5.38 -8.23 14.01
N TRP A 612 5.45 -7.64 12.81
CA TRP A 612 6.51 -6.68 12.52
C TRP A 612 6.35 -5.41 13.36
N HIS A 613 7.39 -4.59 13.46
CA HIS A 613 7.29 -3.24 14.00
C HIS A 613 7.80 -2.25 12.97
N ARG A 614 7.01 -1.21 12.68
CA ARG A 614 7.45 -0.09 11.87
C ARG A 614 8.26 0.87 12.72
N TRP A 615 9.24 1.52 12.14
CA TRP A 615 10.10 2.44 12.85
C TRP A 615 10.45 3.65 11.99
N GLU A 616 10.70 4.78 12.65
CA GLU A 616 11.09 6.03 12.02
C GLU A 616 12.11 6.82 12.85
N ILE A 617 12.97 7.57 12.17
CA ILE A 617 13.91 8.49 12.80
C ILE A 617 14.22 9.66 11.85
N ARG A 618 14.48 10.84 12.40
CA ARG A 618 15.16 11.92 11.69
C ARG A 618 16.65 11.85 11.97
N MET A 619 17.41 11.31 11.01
CA MET A 619 18.84 11.06 11.16
C MET A 619 19.65 12.31 10.80
N PRO A 620 20.51 12.83 11.68
CA PRO A 620 21.48 13.88 11.32
C PRO A 620 22.43 13.39 10.24
N MET A 621 22.50 14.10 9.11
CA MET A 621 23.39 13.75 8.01
C MET A 621 23.89 15.02 7.32
N ASP A 622 25.19 15.09 7.04
CA ASP A 622 25.77 16.15 6.24
C ASP A 622 25.42 15.98 4.75
N ALA A 623 25.41 17.08 4.00
CA ALA A 623 25.31 16.99 2.54
C ALA A 623 26.53 16.27 1.96
N GLY A 624 26.29 15.47 0.94
CA GLY A 624 27.31 14.70 0.27
C GLY A 624 26.72 13.58 -0.57
N GLU A 625 27.54 13.04 -1.45
CA GLU A 625 27.21 11.89 -2.30
C GLU A 625 27.71 10.59 -1.66
N ASN A 626 27.17 9.45 -2.10
CA ASN A 626 27.59 8.12 -1.69
C ASN A 626 27.48 7.86 -0.17
N GLN A 627 26.48 8.46 0.46
CA GLN A 627 26.17 8.26 1.87
C GLN A 627 25.51 6.90 2.10
N LYS A 628 25.67 6.36 3.31
CA LYS A 628 25.20 5.03 3.71
C LYS A 628 24.44 5.09 5.03
N LEU A 629 23.34 4.35 5.11
CA LEU A 629 22.61 4.13 6.36
C LEU A 629 22.57 2.64 6.69
N LEU A 630 22.67 2.35 7.99
CA LEU A 630 22.51 1.03 8.56
C LEU A 630 21.37 1.03 9.58
N SER A 631 20.62 -0.07 9.69
CA SER A 631 19.66 -0.30 10.77
C SER A 631 19.90 -1.66 11.41
N ARG A 632 19.60 -1.76 12.70
CA ARG A 632 19.61 -3.03 13.44
C ARG A 632 18.48 -3.07 14.45
N ALA A 633 17.89 -4.24 14.64
CA ALA A 633 16.86 -4.45 15.66
C ALA A 633 17.39 -5.16 16.92
N THR A 634 16.69 -4.96 18.03
CA THR A 634 16.81 -5.72 19.28
C THR A 634 15.43 -6.21 19.72
N ASP A 635 15.32 -7.49 20.10
CA ASP A 635 14.07 -8.10 20.53
C ASP A 635 13.87 -8.11 22.07
N SER A 636 12.72 -8.61 22.53
CA SER A 636 12.36 -8.64 23.96
C SER A 636 13.25 -9.51 24.84
N LYS A 637 14.02 -10.42 24.25
CA LYS A 637 15.00 -11.25 24.98
C LYS A 637 16.39 -10.63 24.97
N GLY A 638 16.56 -9.45 24.38
CA GLY A 638 17.82 -8.75 24.26
C GLY A 638 18.72 -9.30 23.14
N ASN A 639 18.20 -10.15 22.25
CA ASN A 639 18.97 -10.52 21.07
C ASN A 639 19.08 -9.31 20.17
N LYS A 640 20.28 -9.05 19.66
CA LYS A 640 20.58 -7.95 18.75
C LYS A 640 20.99 -8.52 17.39
N GLN A 641 20.49 -7.91 16.32
CA GLN A 641 20.79 -8.32 14.95
C GLN A 641 22.29 -8.27 14.68
N GLU A 642 22.80 -9.22 13.92
CA GLU A 642 24.23 -9.29 13.55
C GLU A 642 24.54 -8.41 12.34
N ALA A 643 25.77 -7.90 12.26
CA ALA A 643 26.16 -6.98 11.18
C ALA A 643 26.12 -7.64 9.79
N GLN A 644 26.46 -8.93 9.72
CA GLN A 644 26.55 -9.68 8.47
C GLN A 644 25.83 -11.01 8.61
N SER A 645 25.13 -11.40 7.54
CA SER A 645 24.61 -12.76 7.42
C SER A 645 25.70 -13.68 6.88
N GLN A 646 25.72 -14.94 7.32
CA GLN A 646 26.50 -15.96 6.63
C GLN A 646 25.95 -16.16 5.21
N TRP A 647 26.84 -16.15 4.21
CA TRP A 647 26.47 -16.51 2.85
C TRP A 647 26.08 -17.99 2.77
N ASN A 648 25.09 -18.30 1.94
CA ASN A 648 24.75 -19.66 1.54
C ASN A 648 24.23 -19.68 0.10
N LEU A 649 24.42 -20.82 -0.57
CA LEU A 649 24.10 -21.00 -1.99
C LEU A 649 22.69 -20.52 -2.38
N ARG A 650 21.69 -20.74 -1.52
CA ARG A 650 20.27 -20.42 -1.82
C ARG A 650 19.86 -19.00 -1.45
N GLY A 651 20.74 -18.23 -0.82
CA GLY A 651 20.45 -16.87 -0.38
C GLY A 651 19.25 -16.80 0.56
N ILE A 652 19.12 -17.75 1.48
CA ILE A 652 18.02 -17.79 2.45
C ILE A 652 18.51 -17.42 3.85
N GLY A 653 17.60 -16.94 4.71
CA GLY A 653 17.90 -16.58 6.09
C GLY A 653 18.80 -15.35 6.24
N TYR A 654 18.79 -14.43 5.27
CA TYR A 654 19.59 -13.21 5.37
C TYR A 654 19.11 -12.32 6.51
N CYS A 655 19.99 -12.05 7.47
CA CYS A 655 19.68 -11.24 8.67
C CYS A 655 20.76 -10.21 9.04
N GLY A 656 21.66 -9.87 8.10
CA GLY A 656 22.60 -8.76 8.28
C GLY A 656 21.87 -7.43 8.47
N TYR A 657 22.56 -6.39 8.91
CA TYR A 657 21.96 -5.05 9.11
C TYR A 657 21.12 -4.61 7.89
N GLY A 658 20.03 -3.88 8.17
CA GLY A 658 19.31 -3.17 7.11
C GLY A 658 20.26 -2.13 6.51
N GLU A 659 20.48 -2.16 5.20
CA GLU A 659 21.51 -1.34 4.56
C GLU A 659 20.94 -0.64 3.34
N VAL A 660 21.15 0.68 3.25
CA VAL A 660 20.93 1.46 2.03
C VAL A 660 22.17 2.29 1.74
N ASN A 661 22.56 2.30 0.47
CA ASN A 661 23.84 2.84 -0.02
C ASN A 661 23.61 3.85 -1.14
N ASP A 662 24.68 4.53 -1.55
CA ASP A 662 24.69 5.43 -2.69
C ASP A 662 23.65 6.55 -2.58
N ILE A 663 23.41 7.03 -1.35
CA ILE A 663 22.46 8.09 -1.08
C ILE A 663 23.14 9.43 -1.31
N THR A 664 22.46 10.34 -2.01
CA THR A 664 22.90 11.74 -2.15
C THR A 664 22.10 12.61 -1.20
N ILE A 665 22.77 13.27 -0.26
CA ILE A 665 22.16 14.20 0.69
C ILE A 665 22.41 15.64 0.20
N SER A 666 21.33 16.37 -0.04
CA SER A 666 21.35 17.78 -0.47
C SER A 666 21.00 18.75 0.66
#